data_AF-A0A3Q8VSH6-F1
#
_entry.id   AF-A0A3Q8VSH6-F1
#
_cell.length_a   1.000
_cell.length_b   1.000
_cell.length_c   1.000
_cell.angle_alpha   90.00
_cell.angle_beta   90.00
_cell.angle_gamma   90.00
#
_symmetry.space_group_name_H-M   'P 1'
#
loop_
_entity.id
_entity.type
_entity.pdbx_description
1 polymer ?
#
loop_
_entity_poly.entity_id
_entity_poly.type
_entity_poly.pdbx_seq_one_letter_code
_entity_poly.pdbx_strand_id
1 'polypeptide(L)'
;MSGISTNGSFNWRQFLQRWQEEWMPRPDQEEDGGPGSVVLGRDPAGEAAIVAAEKRLGRRLPPSYREFLAVSDGWYVDQMAGVYRLGGVADIDWFGDPYDMTSVYEGFLDDDPPREAVLLAGMWRRALQLETDSDASYALLDPGDRDEDGEWALYVYQGWGGEFPDRYPSFRAYMEAMYRHFHATRAERSDFVNATTREQDARVERARVLVLRGRYEEAVPLLEEAAEFGRPHSADLLGQIRHFLAPGHSRSYGGLVADRRYLPEVLPVEALGPAREQWRLGGDEHWLGMMAARGAGREAAEAVLGAVRDGTYRYAPAGAWGRAVGEAREAARWGACDAAWRVLRDALPAWEQPGPLLVVPLGLLADPVLGPLVTPERGREVLATPRGGQPGPAPEPVPDLDPPGLAWLAEPEGFRRSFGGAYRCVWVEGIGPERLPELIGEEGAAVSGPVRPSDVARSARRPHEREDEGVELWEDRAVVAVGRADGAWSFAFDGYGLHHMSQLFRSPVADASAGGRAVVVWCEPGQASAGGRPDAFHLSVADGGEELYAFTLWGAEVERSGAIPEALDPDRLFRPGDSGQEGHLRALKALHGELGLSLPRFALTRGRLPTFTTRSWTRAPREGEGFAYLAFHRTRG
;
A
#
# COMPACT_ATOMS: atom_id res chain seq x y z
N MET A 1 -17.91 37.94 -0.68
CA MET A 1 -18.81 38.68 0.21
C MET A 1 -19.54 37.68 1.08
N SER A 2 -19.39 37.85 2.39
CA SER A 2 -20.19 37.27 3.48
C SER A 2 -20.18 35.74 3.61
N GLY A 3 -19.06 35.21 4.12
CA GLY A 3 -19.04 33.92 4.80
C GLY A 3 -19.82 34.03 6.10
N ILE A 4 -20.81 33.15 6.25
CA ILE A 4 -21.59 32.99 7.48
C ILE A 4 -20.67 32.30 8.48
N SER A 5 -20.19 33.05 9.47
CA SER A 5 -19.58 32.51 10.67
C SER A 5 -20.66 31.80 11.49
N THR A 6 -20.78 30.48 11.37
CA THR A 6 -21.56 29.67 12.31
C THR A 6 -20.71 29.38 13.54
N ASN A 7 -20.56 30.36 14.44
CA ASN A 7 -20.04 30.10 15.79
C ASN A 7 -21.22 30.11 16.77
N GLY A 8 -22.00 29.03 16.75
CA GLY A 8 -23.04 28.78 17.74
C GLY A 8 -22.42 28.12 18.97
N SER A 9 -22.67 28.64 20.16
CA SER A 9 -22.21 28.03 21.42
C SER A 9 -22.74 26.59 21.55
N PHE A 10 -21.93 25.67 22.08
CA PHE A 10 -22.35 24.29 22.32
C PHE A 10 -23.50 24.25 23.34
N ASN A 11 -24.55 23.47 23.06
CA ASN A 11 -25.73 23.39 23.92
C ASN A 11 -25.67 22.13 24.81
N TRP A 12 -25.02 22.26 25.96
CA TRP A 12 -24.91 21.20 26.97
C TRP A 12 -26.26 20.59 27.38
N ARG A 13 -27.29 21.42 27.56
CA ARG A 13 -28.64 20.93 27.95
C ARG A 13 -29.22 19.98 26.92
N GLN A 14 -29.16 20.35 25.64
CA GLN A 14 -29.66 19.50 24.57
C GLN A 14 -28.84 18.22 24.41
N PHE A 15 -27.52 18.31 24.54
CA PHE A 15 -26.61 17.16 24.44
C PHE A 15 -26.87 16.13 25.54
N LEU A 16 -26.90 16.57 26.81
CA LEU A 16 -27.13 15.69 27.96
C LEU A 16 -28.55 15.13 27.97
N GLN A 17 -29.57 15.93 27.63
CA GLN A 17 -30.94 15.45 27.51
C GLN A 17 -31.04 14.32 26.47
N ARG A 18 -30.40 14.50 25.29
CA ARG A 18 -30.39 13.45 24.26
C ARG A 18 -29.71 12.18 24.78
N TRP A 19 -28.56 12.28 25.43
CA TRP A 19 -27.89 11.11 26.00
C TRP A 19 -28.76 10.41 27.06
N GLN A 20 -29.45 11.16 27.92
CA GLN A 20 -30.40 10.61 28.88
C GLN A 20 -31.58 9.87 28.22
N GLU A 21 -32.13 10.42 27.15
CA GLU A 21 -33.25 9.82 26.40
C GLU A 21 -32.83 8.57 25.62
N GLU A 22 -31.60 8.55 25.12
CA GLU A 22 -31.05 7.42 24.34
C GLU A 22 -30.41 6.34 25.21
N TRP A 23 -30.36 6.53 26.53
CA TRP A 23 -29.70 5.63 27.46
C TRP A 23 -30.25 4.20 27.41
N MET A 24 -29.35 3.23 27.38
CA MET A 24 -29.67 1.80 27.46
C MET A 24 -28.53 1.06 28.18
N PRO A 25 -28.77 -0.02 28.95
CA PRO A 25 -27.68 -0.84 29.48
C PRO A 25 -26.90 -1.55 28.36
N ARG A 26 -25.68 -2.01 28.68
CA ARG A 26 -24.91 -2.86 27.77
C ARG A 26 -25.46 -4.29 27.72
N PRO A 27 -25.19 -5.06 26.64
CA PRO A 27 -25.61 -6.47 26.54
C PRO A 27 -25.18 -7.37 27.70
N ASP A 28 -23.98 -7.16 28.24
CA ASP A 28 -23.37 -7.95 29.32
C ASP A 28 -23.86 -7.57 30.72
N GLN A 29 -24.63 -6.49 30.86
CA GLN A 29 -25.14 -5.97 32.13
C GLN A 29 -26.67 -6.18 32.31
N GLU A 30 -27.35 -6.87 31.38
CA GLU A 30 -28.80 -7.10 31.47
C GLU A 30 -29.21 -8.09 32.59
N GLU A 31 -28.31 -8.96 33.05
CA GLU A 31 -28.62 -9.96 34.09
C GLU A 31 -28.83 -9.34 35.50
N ASP A 32 -28.35 -8.11 35.73
CA ASP A 32 -28.34 -7.48 37.07
C ASP A 32 -29.50 -6.48 37.34
N GLY A 33 -30.44 -6.31 36.42
CA GLY A 33 -31.64 -5.51 36.70
C GLY A 33 -32.42 -5.10 35.45
N GLY A 34 -33.74 -5.31 35.47
CA GLY A 34 -34.64 -4.87 34.40
C GLY A 34 -34.58 -3.36 34.14
N PRO A 35 -35.20 -2.87 33.04
CA PRO A 35 -35.05 -1.51 32.55
C PRO A 35 -35.67 -0.48 33.51
N GLY A 36 -34.92 -0.11 34.54
CA GLY A 36 -35.18 1.07 35.36
C GLY A 36 -34.67 2.33 34.64
N SER A 37 -35.36 3.46 34.80
CA SER A 37 -34.89 4.75 34.30
C SER A 37 -33.65 5.19 35.07
N VAL A 38 -32.46 4.78 34.61
CA VAL A 38 -31.19 5.25 35.16
C VAL A 38 -31.10 6.75 34.90
N VAL A 39 -31.05 7.55 35.97
CA VAL A 39 -30.81 8.99 35.86
C VAL A 39 -29.30 9.20 35.78
N LEU A 40 -28.83 9.74 34.65
CA LEU A 40 -27.41 9.91 34.37
C LEU A 40 -26.83 11.16 35.05
N GLY A 41 -27.58 12.26 35.02
CA GLY A 41 -27.17 13.55 35.57
C GLY A 41 -27.66 13.83 36.98
N ARG A 42 -27.23 14.96 37.53
CA ARG A 42 -27.76 15.55 38.78
C ARG A 42 -28.36 16.92 38.49
N ASP A 43 -29.05 17.49 39.47
CA ASP A 43 -29.56 18.85 39.36
C ASP A 43 -28.42 19.84 39.04
N PRO A 44 -28.67 20.92 38.26
CA PRO A 44 -27.64 21.86 37.87
C PRO A 44 -27.00 22.57 39.07
N ALA A 45 -25.68 22.79 39.02
CA ALA A 45 -24.99 23.60 40.02
C ALA A 45 -25.34 25.08 39.82
N GLY A 46 -25.84 25.73 40.87
CA GLY A 46 -26.05 27.17 40.85
C GLY A 46 -24.72 27.92 40.75
N GLU A 47 -24.73 29.10 40.11
CA GLU A 47 -23.53 29.94 39.91
C GLU A 47 -22.75 30.21 41.21
N ALA A 48 -23.45 30.41 42.33
CA ALA A 48 -22.82 30.60 43.64
C ALA A 48 -22.03 29.36 44.11
N ALA A 49 -22.51 28.15 43.81
CA ALA A 49 -21.83 26.89 44.16
C ALA A 49 -20.59 26.67 43.30
N ILE A 50 -20.68 26.97 41.99
CA ILE A 50 -19.54 26.92 41.07
C ILE A 50 -18.46 27.92 41.51
N VAL A 51 -18.82 29.17 41.81
CA VAL A 51 -17.87 30.18 42.30
C VAL A 51 -17.26 29.78 43.65
N ALA A 52 -18.03 29.13 44.53
CA ALA A 52 -17.50 28.61 45.79
C ALA A 52 -16.47 27.50 45.56
N ALA A 53 -16.71 26.58 44.61
CA ALA A 53 -15.76 25.56 44.23
C ALA A 53 -14.49 26.15 43.60
N GLU A 54 -14.62 27.13 42.71
CA GLU A 54 -13.47 27.85 42.13
C GLU A 54 -12.62 28.55 43.20
N LYS A 55 -13.29 29.18 44.18
CA LYS A 55 -12.61 29.79 45.33
C LYS A 55 -11.90 28.75 46.19
N ARG A 56 -12.51 27.58 46.41
CA ARG A 56 -11.92 26.45 47.14
C ARG A 56 -10.69 25.90 46.43
N LEU A 57 -10.77 25.73 45.11
CA LEU A 57 -9.67 25.22 44.27
C LEU A 57 -8.61 26.29 43.97
N GLY A 58 -8.90 27.57 44.20
CA GLY A 58 -7.98 28.68 43.94
C GLY A 58 -7.81 29.03 42.45
N ARG A 59 -8.66 28.48 41.57
CA ARG A 59 -8.64 28.69 40.12
C ARG A 59 -10.05 28.73 39.56
N ARG A 60 -10.25 29.54 38.51
CA ARG A 60 -11.46 29.49 37.70
C ARG A 60 -11.44 28.21 36.85
N LEU A 61 -12.55 27.48 36.80
CA LEU A 61 -12.68 26.26 36.00
C LEU A 61 -12.68 26.61 34.49
N PRO A 62 -12.26 25.68 33.61
CA PRO A 62 -12.28 25.91 32.17
C PRO A 62 -13.73 26.10 31.67
N PRO A 63 -13.94 26.92 30.62
CA PRO A 63 -15.28 27.32 30.18
C PRO A 63 -16.24 26.15 29.98
N SER A 64 -15.83 25.12 29.25
CA SER A 64 -16.69 23.98 28.92
C SER A 64 -17.12 23.17 30.14
N TYR A 65 -16.23 22.98 31.13
CA TYR A 65 -16.56 22.28 32.36
C TYR A 65 -17.48 23.11 33.26
N ARG A 66 -17.25 24.42 33.32
CA ARG A 66 -18.12 25.35 34.05
C ARG A 66 -19.54 25.35 33.49
N GLU A 67 -19.68 25.42 32.17
CA GLU A 67 -20.97 25.38 31.48
C GLU A 67 -21.68 24.04 31.68
N PHE A 68 -20.93 22.92 31.66
CA PHE A 68 -21.46 21.60 31.98
C PHE A 68 -22.04 21.53 33.40
N LEU A 69 -21.30 21.99 34.41
CA LEU A 69 -21.76 21.99 35.81
C LEU A 69 -23.02 22.85 36.02
N ALA A 70 -23.15 23.95 35.26
CA ALA A 70 -24.35 24.79 35.26
C ALA A 70 -25.58 24.11 34.61
N VAL A 71 -25.41 22.93 34.01
CA VAL A 71 -26.47 22.10 33.43
C VAL A 71 -26.66 20.79 34.20
N SER A 72 -25.59 20.16 34.68
CA SER A 72 -25.62 18.94 35.48
C SER A 72 -24.44 18.90 36.46
N ASP A 73 -24.73 18.79 37.77
CA ASP A 73 -23.69 18.75 38.81
C ASP A 73 -23.09 17.33 38.99
N GLY A 74 -22.51 16.81 37.92
CA GLY A 74 -22.00 15.43 37.82
C GLY A 74 -22.76 14.61 36.78
N TRP A 75 -22.17 13.50 36.33
CA TRP A 75 -22.73 12.67 35.26
C TRP A 75 -22.26 11.21 35.33
N TYR A 76 -23.13 10.27 35.00
CA TYR A 76 -22.81 8.86 34.81
C TYR A 76 -22.41 8.60 33.36
N VAL A 77 -21.15 8.23 33.14
CA VAL A 77 -20.55 8.05 31.80
C VAL A 77 -20.48 6.58 31.36
N ASP A 78 -20.56 5.62 32.31
CA ASP A 78 -20.54 4.16 32.03
C ASP A 78 -19.45 3.73 31.06
N GLN A 79 -18.21 4.15 31.31
CA GLN A 79 -17.09 3.73 30.47
C GLN A 79 -16.68 2.30 30.81
N MET A 80 -16.44 1.46 29.80
CA MET A 80 -15.77 0.18 30.04
C MET A 80 -14.35 0.49 30.56
N ALA A 81 -13.98 -0.16 31.66
CA ALA A 81 -12.60 -0.17 32.14
C ALA A 81 -12.07 1.20 32.66
N GLY A 82 -12.97 1.99 33.26
CA GLY A 82 -12.63 2.49 34.60
C GLY A 82 -13.01 3.90 35.00
N VAL A 83 -13.80 4.68 34.26
CA VAL A 83 -14.49 5.86 34.84
C VAL A 83 -16.00 5.68 34.69
N TYR A 84 -16.71 5.56 35.82
CA TYR A 84 -18.16 5.34 35.83
C TYR A 84 -18.93 6.63 36.07
N ARG A 85 -18.44 7.50 36.96
CA ARG A 85 -19.12 8.72 37.36
C ARG A 85 -18.17 9.90 37.51
N LEU A 86 -18.59 11.03 36.96
CA LEU A 86 -17.99 12.34 37.15
C LEU A 86 -18.70 13.06 38.30
N GLY A 87 -17.92 13.65 39.20
CA GLY A 87 -18.38 14.37 40.36
C GLY A 87 -18.91 15.77 40.05
N GLY A 88 -19.69 16.29 40.99
CA GLY A 88 -20.14 17.68 40.98
C GLY A 88 -19.14 18.65 41.62
N VAL A 89 -19.53 19.91 41.75
CA VAL A 89 -18.73 21.00 42.36
C VAL A 89 -18.26 20.71 43.79
N ALA A 90 -18.99 19.85 44.51
CA ALA A 90 -18.65 19.42 45.87
C ALA A 90 -17.63 18.27 45.90
N ASP A 91 -17.59 17.46 44.84
CA ASP A 91 -16.87 16.19 44.79
C ASP A 91 -15.45 16.35 44.22
N ILE A 92 -15.21 17.35 43.37
CA ILE A 92 -13.91 17.57 42.72
C ILE A 92 -12.85 18.16 43.66
N ASP A 93 -11.62 17.67 43.56
CA ASP A 93 -10.45 18.20 44.28
C ASP A 93 -9.14 17.94 43.51
N TRP A 94 -8.04 18.53 43.95
CA TRP A 94 -6.71 18.30 43.36
C TRP A 94 -6.27 16.85 43.59
N PHE A 95 -5.81 16.19 42.51
CA PHE A 95 -5.37 14.79 42.58
C PHE A 95 -4.17 14.62 43.52
N GLY A 96 -3.18 15.52 43.42
CA GLY A 96 -2.06 15.59 44.36
C GLY A 96 -1.01 14.48 44.25
N ASP A 97 -1.06 13.69 43.17
CA ASP A 97 -0.12 12.60 42.87
C ASP A 97 0.09 11.57 44.01
N PRO A 98 -0.97 10.88 44.46
CA PRO A 98 -0.90 9.99 45.61
C PRO A 98 -0.02 8.74 45.39
N TYR A 99 0.32 8.44 44.13
CA TYR A 99 1.11 7.27 43.75
C TYR A 99 2.52 7.62 43.24
N ASP A 100 2.94 8.88 43.38
CA ASP A 100 4.26 9.37 42.92
C ASP A 100 4.53 9.09 41.42
N MET A 101 3.48 9.19 40.60
CA MET A 101 3.54 9.01 39.16
C MET A 101 4.38 10.10 38.49
N THR A 102 4.45 11.29 39.06
CA THR A 102 5.32 12.37 38.56
C THR A 102 6.77 11.89 38.50
N SER A 103 7.29 11.28 39.57
CA SER A 103 8.69 10.84 39.62
C SER A 103 8.97 9.73 38.60
N VAL A 104 7.99 8.84 38.38
CA VAL A 104 8.08 7.79 37.35
C VAL A 104 8.17 8.42 35.95
N TYR A 105 7.33 9.40 35.64
CA TYR A 105 7.26 10.01 34.32
C TYR A 105 8.41 10.99 34.06
N GLU A 106 8.85 11.73 35.09
CA GLU A 106 10.08 12.54 35.03
C GLU A 106 11.31 11.66 34.74
N GLY A 107 11.33 10.42 35.24
CA GLY A 107 12.39 9.45 34.96
C GLY A 107 12.45 8.95 33.50
N PHE A 108 11.38 9.16 32.71
CA PHE A 108 11.35 8.85 31.28
C PHE A 108 11.75 10.02 30.38
N LEU A 109 11.94 11.22 30.94
CA LEU A 109 12.37 12.38 30.18
C LEU A 109 13.86 12.24 29.82
N ASP A 110 14.19 12.54 28.57
CA ASP A 110 15.57 12.69 28.10
C ASP A 110 16.09 14.11 28.39
N ASP A 111 17.31 14.43 27.93
CA ASP A 111 17.95 15.72 28.21
C ASP A 111 17.26 16.92 27.53
N ASP A 112 16.46 16.69 26.48
CA ASP A 112 15.70 17.71 25.74
C ASP A 112 14.27 17.22 25.41
N PRO A 113 13.41 17.08 26.43
CA PRO A 113 12.12 16.45 26.27
C PRO A 113 11.13 17.35 25.53
N PRO A 114 10.25 16.78 24.69
CA PRO A 114 9.19 17.54 24.06
C PRO A 114 8.24 18.13 25.11
N ARG A 115 7.66 19.30 24.81
CA ARG A 115 6.77 20.03 25.73
C ARG A 115 5.63 19.15 26.24
N GLU A 116 5.08 18.30 25.38
CA GLU A 116 4.00 17.36 25.71
C GLU A 116 4.41 16.38 26.81
N ALA A 117 5.65 15.88 26.78
CA ALA A 117 6.16 14.95 27.79
C ALA A 117 6.35 15.65 29.15
N VAL A 118 6.85 16.90 29.15
CA VAL A 118 6.97 17.72 30.36
C VAL A 118 5.60 18.04 30.97
N LEU A 119 4.63 18.37 30.12
CA LEU A 119 3.25 18.59 30.56
C LEU A 119 2.68 17.32 31.18
N LEU A 120 2.80 16.17 30.50
CA LEU A 120 2.33 14.89 30.99
C LEU A 120 2.97 14.49 32.34
N ALA A 121 4.30 14.63 32.47
CA ALA A 121 5.00 14.27 33.69
C ALA A 121 4.54 15.11 34.89
N GLY A 122 4.38 16.42 34.72
CA GLY A 122 3.94 17.28 35.84
C GLY A 122 2.42 17.30 36.07
N MET A 123 1.61 16.70 35.20
CA MET A 123 0.15 16.70 35.26
C MET A 123 -0.35 16.06 36.56
N TRP A 124 0.26 14.96 36.98
CA TRP A 124 -0.13 14.19 38.17
C TRP A 124 -0.22 15.02 39.46
N ARG A 125 0.71 15.95 39.70
CA ARG A 125 0.73 16.79 40.92
C ARG A 125 -0.32 17.90 40.91
N ARG A 126 -0.72 18.37 39.73
CA ARG A 126 -1.46 19.64 39.58
C ARG A 126 -2.82 19.49 38.93
N ALA A 127 -3.16 18.31 38.42
CA ALA A 127 -4.45 18.08 37.78
C ALA A 127 -5.58 17.98 38.80
N LEU A 128 -6.75 18.43 38.36
CA LEU A 128 -8.01 18.34 39.09
C LEU A 128 -8.63 16.97 38.80
N GLN A 129 -8.95 16.20 39.85
CA GLN A 129 -9.61 14.91 39.74
C GLN A 129 -11.12 15.13 39.53
N LEU A 130 -11.69 14.47 38.51
CA LEU A 130 -13.10 14.63 38.15
C LEU A 130 -13.96 13.42 38.51
N GLU A 131 -13.39 12.22 38.50
CA GLU A 131 -14.12 10.98 38.77
C GLU A 131 -14.41 10.77 40.26
N THR A 132 -15.58 10.22 40.56
CA THR A 132 -15.97 9.80 41.92
C THR A 132 -16.15 8.30 42.06
N ASP A 133 -16.29 7.62 40.93
CA ASP A 133 -16.52 6.18 40.85
C ASP A 133 -15.80 5.65 39.61
N SER A 134 -14.88 4.72 39.81
CA SER A 134 -13.85 4.35 38.84
C SER A 134 -13.26 2.98 39.21
N ASP A 135 -12.69 2.27 38.24
CA ASP A 135 -11.99 0.98 38.46
C ASP A 135 -10.48 1.18 38.31
N ALA A 136 -9.90 1.87 39.31
CA ALA A 136 -8.49 2.29 39.31
C ALA A 136 -8.08 3.10 38.06
N SER A 137 -9.03 3.82 37.46
CA SER A 137 -8.76 4.81 36.41
C SER A 137 -9.08 6.23 36.88
N TYR A 138 -8.40 7.22 36.31
CA TYR A 138 -8.44 8.61 36.78
C TYR A 138 -8.72 9.55 35.61
N ALA A 139 -9.69 10.45 35.76
CA ALA A 139 -10.02 11.52 34.82
C ALA A 139 -9.50 12.85 35.37
N LEU A 140 -8.35 13.28 34.85
CA LEU A 140 -7.53 14.35 35.40
C LEU A 140 -7.50 15.57 34.48
N LEU A 141 -8.04 16.69 34.94
CA LEU A 141 -8.12 17.94 34.18
C LEU A 141 -6.95 18.87 34.54
N ASP A 142 -6.05 19.14 33.59
CA ASP A 142 -4.77 19.77 33.87
C ASP A 142 -4.75 21.29 33.63
N PRO A 143 -4.66 22.13 34.68
CA PRO A 143 -4.50 23.58 34.51
C PRO A 143 -3.13 24.00 33.94
N GLY A 144 -2.14 23.11 33.83
CA GLY A 144 -0.85 23.40 33.19
C GLY A 144 -0.86 23.25 31.67
N ASP A 145 -1.78 22.45 31.14
CA ASP A 145 -1.96 22.22 29.71
C ASP A 145 -3.24 22.90 29.23
N ARG A 146 -3.09 24.13 28.71
CA ARG A 146 -4.20 24.99 28.29
C ARG A 146 -4.06 25.45 26.86
N ASP A 147 -5.20 25.56 26.19
CA ASP A 147 -5.28 26.18 24.87
C ASP A 147 -5.55 27.70 24.93
N GLU A 148 -5.70 28.32 23.77
CA GLU A 148 -5.94 29.76 23.61
C GLU A 148 -7.32 30.20 24.12
N ASP A 149 -8.30 29.29 24.16
CA ASP A 149 -9.66 29.54 24.64
C ASP A 149 -9.77 29.39 26.17
N GLY A 150 -8.68 28.96 26.82
CA GLY A 150 -8.61 28.74 28.26
C GLY A 150 -9.20 27.40 28.71
N GLU A 151 -9.45 26.48 27.77
CA GLU A 151 -9.77 25.08 28.07
C GLU A 151 -8.54 24.37 28.63
N TRP A 152 -8.79 23.38 29.49
CA TRP A 152 -7.74 22.56 30.10
C TRP A 152 -7.81 21.17 29.48
N ALA A 153 -6.66 20.60 29.14
CA ALA A 153 -6.60 19.23 28.66
C ALA A 153 -7.08 18.25 29.75
N LEU A 154 -7.81 17.22 29.34
CA LEU A 154 -8.26 16.14 30.21
C LEU A 154 -7.47 14.87 29.87
N TYR A 155 -6.90 14.24 30.88
CA TYR A 155 -6.18 12.98 30.76
C TYR A 155 -6.96 11.85 31.41
N VAL A 156 -7.10 10.72 30.72
CA VAL A 156 -7.68 9.50 31.30
C VAL A 156 -6.58 8.47 31.45
N TYR A 157 -6.26 8.11 32.68
CA TYR A 157 -5.27 7.06 32.98
C TYR A 157 -5.96 5.79 33.46
N GLN A 158 -5.55 4.63 32.95
CA GLN A 158 -6.02 3.32 33.38
C GLN A 158 -4.91 2.61 34.17
N GLY A 159 -5.05 2.51 35.50
CA GLY A 159 -3.99 1.98 36.38
C GLY A 159 -3.62 0.51 36.16
N TRP A 160 -4.45 -0.25 35.44
CA TRP A 160 -4.26 -1.67 35.12
C TRP A 160 -3.78 -1.93 33.69
N GLY A 161 -3.78 -0.91 32.81
CA GLY A 161 -3.47 -1.06 31.39
C GLY A 161 -1.97 -0.99 31.06
N GLY A 162 -1.16 -0.38 31.92
CA GLY A 162 0.28 -0.17 31.68
C GLY A 162 0.60 0.80 30.53
N GLU A 163 -0.42 1.42 29.93
CA GLU A 163 -0.31 2.42 28.87
C GLU A 163 -0.23 3.85 29.44
N PHE A 164 0.22 4.80 28.61
CA PHE A 164 0.21 6.22 28.95
C PHE A 164 -1.23 6.76 28.99
N PRO A 165 -1.51 7.85 29.74
CA PRO A 165 -2.84 8.44 29.79
C PRO A 165 -3.31 8.97 28.42
N ASP A 166 -4.57 8.70 28.08
CA ASP A 166 -5.23 9.27 26.91
C ASP A 166 -5.49 10.76 27.12
N ARG A 167 -4.99 11.61 26.21
CA ARG A 167 -5.18 13.07 26.27
C ARG A 167 -6.32 13.54 25.38
N TYR A 168 -7.26 14.27 25.97
CA TYR A 168 -8.31 15.02 25.31
C TYR A 168 -8.02 16.53 25.42
N PRO A 169 -8.26 17.34 24.37
CA PRO A 169 -7.92 18.76 24.40
C PRO A 169 -8.78 19.59 25.36
N SER A 170 -9.97 19.10 25.75
CA SER A 170 -10.87 19.77 26.69
C SER A 170 -11.83 18.79 27.36
N PHE A 171 -12.50 19.23 28.43
CA PHE A 171 -13.58 18.46 29.07
C PHE A 171 -14.72 18.16 28.08
N ARG A 172 -15.08 19.13 27.22
CA ARG A 172 -16.07 18.91 26.17
C ARG A 172 -15.67 17.80 25.21
N ALA A 173 -14.42 17.80 24.74
CA ALA A 173 -13.93 16.78 23.81
C ALA A 173 -14.01 15.38 24.42
N TYR A 174 -13.69 15.26 25.72
CA TYR A 174 -13.89 14.02 26.47
C TYR A 174 -15.36 13.59 26.52
N MET A 175 -16.29 14.49 26.85
CA MET A 175 -17.72 14.16 26.90
C MET A 175 -18.30 13.74 25.54
N GLU A 176 -17.89 14.41 24.45
CA GLU A 176 -18.27 14.01 23.08
C GLU A 176 -17.72 12.62 22.74
N ALA A 177 -16.47 12.31 23.10
CA ALA A 177 -15.88 10.99 22.90
C ALA A 177 -16.59 9.89 23.72
N MET A 178 -16.95 10.18 24.98
CA MET A 178 -17.69 9.24 25.82
C MET A 178 -19.09 8.96 25.27
N TYR A 179 -19.75 9.96 24.69
CA TYR A 179 -21.02 9.75 23.99
C TYR A 179 -20.86 8.85 22.75
N ARG A 180 -19.81 9.04 21.95
CA ARG A 180 -19.53 8.13 20.81
C ARG A 180 -19.25 6.71 21.29
N HIS A 181 -18.44 6.55 22.33
CA HIS A 181 -18.14 5.25 22.95
C HIS A 181 -19.40 4.56 23.51
N PHE A 182 -20.28 5.31 24.16
CA PHE A 182 -21.58 4.83 24.63
C PHE A 182 -22.38 4.18 23.48
N HIS A 183 -22.45 4.85 22.33
CA HIS A 183 -23.12 4.31 21.13
C HIS A 183 -22.37 3.11 20.53
N ALA A 184 -21.04 3.19 20.40
CA ALA A 184 -20.23 2.15 19.80
C ALA A 184 -20.31 0.82 20.56
N THR A 185 -20.29 0.87 21.89
CA THR A 185 -20.41 -0.33 22.75
C THR A 185 -21.79 -1.00 22.70
N ARG A 186 -22.79 -0.34 22.11
CA ARG A 186 -24.15 -0.86 21.94
C ARG A 186 -24.48 -1.16 20.48
N ALA A 187 -23.52 -1.02 19.57
CA ALA A 187 -23.77 -1.15 18.13
C ALA A 187 -24.18 -2.56 17.69
N GLU A 188 -23.77 -3.61 18.41
CA GLU A 188 -24.15 -5.01 18.13
C GLU A 188 -25.62 -5.31 18.47
N ARG A 189 -26.27 -4.42 19.21
CA ARG A 189 -27.66 -4.57 19.61
C ARG A 189 -28.61 -4.16 18.50
N SER A 190 -29.40 -5.12 18.03
CA SER A 190 -30.41 -4.88 17.00
C SER A 190 -31.55 -3.94 17.43
N ASP A 191 -31.82 -3.82 18.74
CA ASP A 191 -32.87 -2.98 19.32
C ASP A 191 -32.40 -1.56 19.68
N PHE A 192 -31.09 -1.27 19.59
CA PHE A 192 -30.53 0.05 19.89
C PHE A 192 -30.67 1.02 18.70
N VAL A 193 -31.90 1.44 18.44
CA VAL A 193 -32.25 2.36 17.34
C VAL A 193 -32.90 3.63 17.89
N ASN A 194 -32.19 4.74 17.76
CA ASN A 194 -32.55 6.07 18.27
C ASN A 194 -32.30 7.16 17.20
N ALA A 195 -32.41 8.44 17.58
CA ALA A 195 -32.25 9.54 16.64
C ALA A 195 -30.80 9.65 16.15
N THR A 196 -29.81 9.56 17.04
CA THR A 196 -28.39 9.63 16.68
C THR A 196 -27.97 8.48 15.77
N THR A 197 -28.33 7.24 16.08
CA THR A 197 -28.00 6.08 15.24
C THR A 197 -28.60 6.18 13.83
N ARG A 198 -29.85 6.62 13.69
CA ARG A 198 -30.47 6.89 12.36
C ARG A 198 -29.74 7.99 11.59
N GLU A 199 -29.31 9.04 12.28
CA GLU A 199 -28.55 10.13 11.67
C GLU A 199 -27.18 9.64 11.17
N GLN A 200 -26.50 8.81 11.97
CA GLN A 200 -25.22 8.21 11.59
C GLN A 200 -25.39 7.18 10.45
N ASP A 201 -26.44 6.37 10.45
CA ASP A 201 -26.73 5.44 9.34
C ASP A 201 -27.02 6.21 8.04
N ALA A 202 -27.71 7.35 8.12
CA ALA A 202 -27.90 8.25 6.98
C ALA A 202 -26.58 8.90 6.52
N ARG A 203 -25.64 9.18 7.43
CA ARG A 203 -24.27 9.62 7.06
C ARG A 203 -23.53 8.53 6.31
N VAL A 204 -23.57 7.27 6.76
CA VAL A 204 -22.95 6.13 6.06
C VAL A 204 -23.49 6.00 4.65
N GLU A 205 -24.82 6.03 4.48
CA GLU A 205 -25.44 5.94 3.15
C GLU A 205 -25.07 7.14 2.26
N ARG A 206 -25.05 8.36 2.82
CA ARG A 206 -24.59 9.56 2.10
C ARG A 206 -23.13 9.42 1.66
N ALA A 207 -22.26 8.94 2.53
CA ALA A 207 -20.86 8.73 2.25
C ALA A 207 -20.66 7.67 1.16
N ARG A 208 -21.39 6.56 1.22
CA ARG A 208 -21.41 5.52 0.18
C ARG A 208 -21.74 6.12 -1.19
N VAL A 209 -22.79 6.93 -1.28
CA VAL A 209 -23.17 7.62 -2.52
C VAL A 209 -22.10 8.62 -2.96
N LEU A 210 -21.49 9.38 -2.06
CA LEU A 210 -20.39 10.30 -2.38
C LEU A 210 -19.19 9.57 -2.99
N VAL A 211 -18.77 8.44 -2.42
CA VAL A 211 -17.68 7.61 -2.98
C VAL A 211 -18.00 7.16 -4.40
N LEU A 212 -19.22 6.69 -4.64
CA LEU A 212 -19.65 6.24 -5.98
C LEU A 212 -19.74 7.39 -7.00
N ARG A 213 -19.94 8.62 -6.55
CA ARG A 213 -19.91 9.83 -7.38
C ARG A 213 -18.50 10.36 -7.64
N GLY A 214 -17.46 9.68 -7.14
CA GLY A 214 -16.08 10.16 -7.24
C GLY A 214 -15.68 11.18 -6.17
N ARG A 215 -16.52 11.44 -5.16
CA ARG A 215 -16.28 12.46 -4.10
C ARG A 215 -15.84 11.81 -2.80
N TYR A 216 -14.84 10.93 -2.87
CA TYR A 216 -14.39 10.13 -1.73
C TYR A 216 -13.83 10.99 -0.57
N GLU A 217 -13.20 12.12 -0.88
CA GLU A 217 -12.62 13.04 0.11
C GLU A 217 -13.70 13.62 1.04
N GLU A 218 -14.90 13.86 0.53
CA GLU A 218 -16.05 14.30 1.33
C GLU A 218 -16.72 13.15 2.09
N ALA A 219 -16.55 11.92 1.60
CA ALA A 219 -17.09 10.72 2.23
C ALA A 219 -16.26 10.26 3.44
N VAL A 220 -14.93 10.43 3.39
CA VAL A 220 -14.00 10.02 4.45
C VAL A 220 -14.40 10.56 5.83
N PRO A 221 -14.57 11.88 6.05
CA PRO A 221 -14.91 12.40 7.38
C PRO A 221 -16.27 11.90 7.89
N LEU A 222 -17.24 11.67 6.99
CA LEU A 222 -18.55 11.11 7.36
C LEU A 222 -18.44 9.65 7.81
N LEU A 223 -17.57 8.86 7.18
CA LEU A 223 -17.34 7.47 7.55
C LEU A 223 -16.49 7.37 8.81
N GLU A 224 -15.52 8.26 9.01
CA GLU A 224 -14.73 8.36 10.24
C GLU A 224 -15.64 8.68 11.43
N GLU A 225 -16.51 9.70 11.30
CA GLU A 225 -17.50 10.02 12.33
C GLU A 225 -18.40 8.80 12.62
N ALA A 226 -19.01 8.20 11.60
CA ALA A 226 -19.90 7.05 11.81
C ALA A 226 -19.18 5.82 12.40
N ALA A 227 -17.91 5.61 12.09
CA ALA A 227 -17.11 4.53 12.64
C ALA A 227 -16.82 4.73 14.14
N GLU A 228 -16.63 5.97 14.59
CA GLU A 228 -16.49 6.28 16.03
C GLU A 228 -17.77 5.97 16.82
N PHE A 229 -18.95 6.03 16.18
CA PHE A 229 -20.23 5.57 16.76
C PHE A 229 -20.45 4.05 16.60
N GLY A 230 -19.47 3.31 16.07
CA GLY A 230 -19.57 1.87 15.82
C GLY A 230 -20.62 1.50 14.77
N ARG A 231 -21.02 2.41 13.88
CA ARG A 231 -22.12 2.13 12.94
C ARG A 231 -21.76 1.02 11.96
N PRO A 232 -22.69 0.09 11.65
CA PRO A 232 -22.44 -0.97 10.69
C PRO A 232 -21.90 -0.45 9.35
N HIS A 233 -20.96 -1.19 8.76
CA HIS A 233 -20.38 -0.95 7.43
C HIS A 233 -19.49 0.31 7.28
N SER A 234 -19.55 1.25 8.21
CA SER A 234 -18.72 2.47 8.18
C SER A 234 -17.22 2.16 8.06
N ALA A 235 -16.71 1.27 8.91
CA ALA A 235 -15.32 0.83 8.92
C ALA A 235 -14.93 0.05 7.65
N ASP A 236 -15.81 -0.80 7.12
CA ASP A 236 -15.55 -1.57 5.89
C ASP A 236 -15.44 -0.65 4.67
N LEU A 237 -16.36 0.31 4.53
CA LEU A 237 -16.34 1.30 3.45
C LEU A 237 -15.11 2.22 3.56
N LEU A 238 -14.79 2.69 4.77
CA LEU A 238 -13.58 3.48 5.01
C LEU A 238 -12.31 2.67 4.72
N GLY A 239 -12.30 1.39 5.07
CA GLY A 239 -11.23 0.45 4.80
C GLY A 239 -10.99 0.28 3.30
N GLN A 240 -12.05 0.23 2.48
CA GLN A 240 -11.95 0.19 1.02
C GLN A 240 -11.25 1.43 0.45
N ILE A 241 -11.67 2.63 0.87
CA ILE A 241 -11.05 3.90 0.44
C ILE A 241 -9.57 3.90 0.80
N ARG A 242 -9.26 3.60 2.08
CA ARG A 242 -7.87 3.60 2.57
C ARG A 242 -7.01 2.52 1.91
N HIS A 243 -7.60 1.42 1.41
CA HIS A 243 -6.85 0.40 0.67
C HIS A 243 -6.38 0.93 -0.69
N PHE A 244 -7.25 1.61 -1.44
CA PHE A 244 -6.89 2.21 -2.73
C PHE A 244 -5.96 3.43 -2.58
N LEU A 245 -6.00 4.15 -1.45
CA LEU A 245 -5.03 5.21 -1.17
C LEU A 245 -3.64 4.70 -0.78
N ALA A 246 -3.55 3.51 -0.19
CA ALA A 246 -2.31 2.89 0.25
C ALA A 246 -2.24 1.40 -0.16
N PRO A 247 -2.21 1.11 -1.48
CA PRO A 247 -2.24 -0.24 -2.01
C PRO A 247 -0.99 -1.01 -1.54
N GLY A 248 -1.20 -2.18 -0.94
CA GLY A 248 -0.12 -3.04 -0.44
C GLY A 248 -0.15 -3.34 1.06
N HIS A 249 -0.97 -2.63 1.84
CA HIS A 249 -1.24 -2.97 3.24
C HIS A 249 -2.33 -4.05 3.33
N SER A 250 -2.12 -5.05 4.18
CA SER A 250 -3.19 -6.00 4.50
C SER A 250 -4.32 -5.26 5.24
N ARG A 251 -5.56 -5.58 4.87
CA ARG A 251 -6.76 -5.09 5.55
C ARG A 251 -7.73 -6.25 5.68
N SER A 252 -8.52 -6.25 6.76
CA SER A 252 -9.60 -7.20 6.96
C SER A 252 -10.94 -6.50 6.81
N TYR A 253 -11.91 -7.21 6.24
CA TYR A 253 -13.26 -6.74 5.96
C TYR A 253 -14.30 -7.54 6.76
N GLY A 254 -13.86 -8.12 7.88
CA GLY A 254 -14.71 -8.70 8.92
C GLY A 254 -15.70 -9.73 8.38
N GLY A 255 -16.99 -9.48 8.61
CA GLY A 255 -18.09 -10.38 8.22
C GLY A 255 -18.44 -10.36 6.73
N LEU A 256 -17.84 -9.49 5.90
CA LEU A 256 -18.15 -9.45 4.47
C LEU A 256 -17.81 -10.75 3.75
N VAL A 257 -16.84 -11.52 4.26
CA VAL A 257 -16.48 -12.84 3.74
C VAL A 257 -17.59 -13.89 3.92
N ALA A 258 -18.58 -13.67 4.80
CA ALA A 258 -19.72 -14.58 4.95
C ALA A 258 -20.70 -14.48 3.76
N ASP A 259 -20.77 -13.31 3.11
CA ASP A 259 -21.72 -13.06 2.04
C ASP A 259 -21.14 -13.44 0.68
N ARG A 260 -21.79 -14.41 0.02
CA ARG A 260 -21.39 -14.92 -1.30
C ARG A 260 -21.29 -13.84 -2.38
N ARG A 261 -21.98 -12.70 -2.22
CA ARG A 261 -21.90 -11.56 -3.17
C ARG A 261 -20.55 -10.84 -3.11
N TYR A 262 -19.94 -10.76 -1.94
CA TYR A 262 -18.67 -10.04 -1.73
C TYR A 262 -17.46 -10.96 -1.67
N LEU A 263 -17.67 -12.25 -1.39
CA LEU A 263 -16.61 -13.25 -1.27
C LEU A 263 -15.56 -13.19 -2.39
N PRO A 264 -15.92 -13.10 -3.69
CA PRO A 264 -14.93 -13.05 -4.78
C PRO A 264 -14.06 -11.77 -4.80
N GLU A 265 -14.52 -10.70 -4.16
CA GLU A 265 -13.85 -9.40 -4.10
C GLU A 265 -12.98 -9.28 -2.84
N VAL A 266 -13.44 -9.87 -1.73
CA VAL A 266 -12.84 -9.69 -0.40
C VAL A 266 -11.81 -10.77 -0.07
N LEU A 267 -12.16 -12.05 -0.25
CA LEU A 267 -11.32 -13.18 0.18
C LEU A 267 -9.90 -13.16 -0.43
N PRO A 268 -9.72 -12.88 -1.75
CA PRO A 268 -8.39 -12.83 -2.35
C PRO A 268 -7.52 -11.68 -1.80
N VAL A 269 -8.16 -10.57 -1.45
CA VAL A 269 -7.47 -9.39 -0.91
C VAL A 269 -7.03 -9.64 0.54
N GLU A 270 -7.87 -10.28 1.36
CA GLU A 270 -7.48 -10.68 2.72
C GLU A 270 -6.37 -11.76 2.72
N ALA A 271 -6.31 -12.60 1.68
CA ALA A 271 -5.28 -13.62 1.51
C ALA A 271 -3.87 -13.04 1.18
N LEU A 272 -3.76 -11.77 0.74
CA LEU A 272 -2.47 -11.15 0.40
C LEU A 272 -1.50 -11.07 1.59
N GLY A 273 -2.01 -10.85 2.80
CA GLY A 273 -1.20 -10.79 4.02
C GLY A 273 -0.58 -12.16 4.34
N PRO A 274 -1.40 -13.19 4.62
CA PRO A 274 -0.93 -14.56 4.86
C PRO A 274 -0.07 -15.13 3.74
N ALA A 275 -0.35 -14.80 2.48
CA ALA A 275 0.46 -15.24 1.34
C ALA A 275 1.91 -14.71 1.40
N ARG A 276 2.14 -13.52 1.98
CA ARG A 276 3.48 -12.91 2.12
C ARG A 276 4.23 -13.38 3.37
N GLU A 277 3.52 -13.79 4.41
CA GLU A 277 4.08 -14.19 5.72
C GLU A 277 4.54 -15.67 5.78
N GLN A 278 5.26 -16.12 4.75
CA GLN A 278 5.74 -17.50 4.55
C GLN A 278 6.50 -18.12 5.75
N TRP A 279 6.99 -17.30 6.67
CA TRP A 279 7.91 -17.70 7.75
C TRP A 279 7.23 -17.97 9.10
N ARG A 280 5.90 -17.82 9.23
CA ARG A 280 5.17 -18.14 10.48
C ARG A 280 4.61 -19.56 10.42
N LEU A 281 5.29 -20.51 11.08
CA LEU A 281 4.76 -21.86 11.33
C LEU A 281 3.34 -21.77 11.94
N GLY A 282 2.35 -22.39 11.29
CA GLY A 282 0.95 -22.40 11.74
C GLY A 282 0.10 -21.19 11.36
N GLY A 283 0.64 -20.21 10.63
CA GLY A 283 -0.10 -19.01 10.20
C GLY A 283 -1.28 -19.31 9.28
N ASP A 284 -1.11 -20.26 8.36
CA ASP A 284 -2.16 -20.66 7.40
C ASP A 284 -3.35 -21.31 8.10
N GLU A 285 -3.10 -22.27 8.99
CA GLU A 285 -4.15 -22.95 9.75
C GLU A 285 -4.94 -21.97 10.62
N HIS A 286 -4.25 -21.01 11.24
CA HIS A 286 -4.89 -19.96 12.02
C HIS A 286 -5.78 -19.07 11.13
N TRP A 287 -5.27 -18.62 9.99
CA TRP A 287 -6.04 -17.78 9.07
C TRP A 287 -7.24 -18.52 8.47
N LEU A 288 -7.06 -19.79 8.05
CA LEU A 288 -8.15 -20.64 7.54
C LEU A 288 -9.22 -20.88 8.61
N GLY A 289 -8.81 -21.11 9.86
CA GLY A 289 -9.71 -21.20 11.01
C GLY A 289 -10.51 -19.92 11.23
N MET A 290 -9.86 -18.75 11.17
CA MET A 290 -10.54 -17.45 11.27
C MET A 290 -11.52 -17.21 10.12
N MET A 291 -11.14 -17.50 8.87
CA MET A 291 -12.03 -17.36 7.71
C MET A 291 -13.26 -18.27 7.83
N ALA A 292 -13.06 -19.52 8.27
CA ALA A 292 -14.15 -20.46 8.52
C ALA A 292 -15.09 -19.97 9.63
N ALA A 293 -14.54 -19.46 10.74
CA ALA A 293 -15.33 -18.87 11.83
C ALA A 293 -16.16 -17.65 11.38
N ARG A 294 -15.66 -16.90 10.39
CA ARG A 294 -16.37 -15.77 9.76
C ARG A 294 -17.34 -16.19 8.64
N GLY A 295 -17.54 -17.49 8.42
CA GLY A 295 -18.51 -18.00 7.45
C GLY A 295 -17.98 -18.19 6.01
N ALA A 296 -16.68 -17.99 5.77
CA ALA A 296 -16.08 -18.37 4.49
C ALA A 296 -15.90 -19.89 4.41
N GLY A 297 -16.12 -20.48 3.24
CA GLY A 297 -15.84 -21.91 3.03
C GLY A 297 -14.33 -22.18 3.14
N ARG A 298 -13.92 -23.08 4.05
CA ARG A 298 -12.50 -23.38 4.29
C ARG A 298 -11.75 -23.82 3.03
N GLU A 299 -12.34 -24.73 2.25
CA GLU A 299 -11.74 -25.20 0.98
C GLU A 299 -11.56 -24.06 -0.03
N ALA A 300 -12.52 -23.14 -0.11
CA ALA A 300 -12.42 -21.98 -0.98
C ALA A 300 -11.34 -21.00 -0.50
N ALA A 301 -11.23 -20.79 0.81
CA ALA A 301 -10.17 -19.98 1.41
C ALA A 301 -8.79 -20.57 1.17
N GLU A 302 -8.63 -21.88 1.31
CA GLU A 302 -7.38 -22.61 1.04
C GLU A 302 -6.98 -22.52 -0.44
N ALA A 303 -7.94 -22.74 -1.36
CA ALA A 303 -7.70 -22.62 -2.78
C ALA A 303 -7.29 -21.20 -3.20
N VAL A 304 -7.97 -20.17 -2.66
CA VAL A 304 -7.63 -18.77 -2.94
C VAL A 304 -6.27 -18.39 -2.35
N LEU A 305 -5.96 -18.84 -1.12
CA LEU A 305 -4.66 -18.59 -0.49
C LEU A 305 -3.54 -19.20 -1.31
N GLY A 306 -3.68 -20.46 -1.74
CA GLY A 306 -2.72 -21.12 -2.64
C GLY A 306 -2.54 -20.36 -3.93
N ALA A 307 -3.63 -19.98 -4.61
CA ALA A 307 -3.56 -19.24 -5.87
C ALA A 307 -2.91 -17.85 -5.73
N VAL A 308 -3.20 -17.11 -4.66
CA VAL A 308 -2.59 -15.80 -4.39
C VAL A 308 -1.11 -15.95 -4.08
N ARG A 309 -0.73 -16.96 -3.28
CA ARG A 309 0.65 -17.28 -2.93
C ARG A 309 1.48 -17.67 -4.14
N ASP A 310 0.94 -18.52 -5.00
CA ASP A 310 1.60 -18.98 -6.23
C ASP A 310 1.61 -17.90 -7.32
N GLY A 311 0.90 -16.78 -7.09
CA GLY A 311 0.75 -15.72 -8.09
C GLY A 311 -0.04 -16.17 -9.32
N THR A 312 -0.94 -17.14 -9.15
CA THR A 312 -1.81 -17.68 -10.21
C THR A 312 -3.25 -17.19 -10.11
N TYR A 313 -3.63 -16.53 -9.00
CA TYR A 313 -4.94 -15.92 -8.84
C TYR A 313 -5.26 -14.99 -10.02
N ARG A 314 -6.50 -15.07 -10.52
CA ARG A 314 -6.99 -14.25 -11.62
C ARG A 314 -8.26 -13.58 -11.20
N TYR A 315 -8.25 -12.25 -11.16
CA TYR A 315 -9.47 -11.48 -10.97
C TYR A 315 -10.29 -11.52 -12.27
N ALA A 316 -11.49 -12.10 -12.21
CA ALA A 316 -12.35 -12.32 -13.36
C ALA A 316 -13.83 -12.06 -13.01
N PRO A 317 -14.20 -10.80 -12.73
CA PRO A 317 -15.60 -10.44 -12.47
C PRO A 317 -16.45 -10.65 -13.74
N ALA A 318 -17.77 -10.66 -13.59
CA ALA A 318 -18.68 -10.81 -14.72
C ALA A 318 -18.89 -9.49 -15.49
N GLY A 319 -19.61 -9.57 -16.62
CA GLY A 319 -20.12 -8.38 -17.33
C GLY A 319 -19.08 -7.63 -18.15
N ALA A 320 -19.37 -6.35 -18.44
CA ALA A 320 -18.50 -5.49 -19.25
C ALA A 320 -17.15 -5.21 -18.55
N TRP A 321 -17.20 -4.95 -17.24
CA TRP A 321 -16.01 -4.81 -16.39
C TRP A 321 -15.11 -6.05 -16.47
N GLY A 322 -15.68 -7.25 -16.37
CA GLY A 322 -14.95 -8.51 -16.53
C GLY A 322 -14.17 -8.64 -17.83
N ARG A 323 -14.78 -8.23 -18.96
CA ARG A 323 -14.11 -8.24 -20.27
C ARG A 323 -12.94 -7.27 -20.32
N ALA A 324 -13.12 -6.05 -19.81
CA ALA A 324 -12.07 -5.05 -19.73
C ALA A 324 -10.92 -5.49 -18.80
N VAL A 325 -11.24 -6.12 -17.66
CA VAL A 325 -10.23 -6.74 -16.77
C VAL A 325 -9.44 -7.82 -17.51
N GLY A 326 -10.12 -8.67 -18.29
CA GLY A 326 -9.48 -9.67 -19.14
C GLY A 326 -8.52 -9.06 -20.16
N GLU A 327 -8.97 -8.06 -20.91
CA GLU A 327 -8.16 -7.33 -21.90
C GLU A 327 -6.96 -6.62 -21.27
N ALA A 328 -7.19 -5.90 -20.17
CA ALA A 328 -6.14 -5.22 -19.43
C ALA A 328 -5.09 -6.22 -18.92
N ARG A 329 -5.51 -7.37 -18.41
CA ARG A 329 -4.59 -8.42 -17.93
C ARG A 329 -3.76 -8.99 -19.07
N GLU A 330 -4.38 -9.19 -20.23
CA GLU A 330 -3.70 -9.68 -21.44
C GLU A 330 -2.70 -8.65 -22.00
N ALA A 331 -2.97 -7.36 -21.88
CA ALA A 331 -2.00 -6.31 -22.21
C ALA A 331 -0.86 -6.24 -21.18
N ALA A 332 -1.19 -6.21 -19.88
CA ALA A 332 -0.25 -6.09 -18.79
C ALA A 332 0.71 -7.28 -18.68
N ARG A 333 0.24 -8.51 -18.92
CA ARG A 333 1.10 -9.71 -18.91
C ARG A 333 2.22 -9.65 -19.96
N TRP A 334 2.03 -8.84 -21.01
CA TRP A 334 3.03 -8.62 -22.06
C TRP A 334 3.77 -7.29 -21.90
N GLY A 335 3.61 -6.60 -20.77
CA GLY A 335 4.34 -5.38 -20.46
C GLY A 335 3.66 -4.08 -20.90
N ALA A 336 2.50 -4.13 -21.57
CA ALA A 336 1.74 -2.94 -21.95
C ALA A 336 0.90 -2.40 -20.75
N CYS A 337 1.58 -2.05 -19.66
CA CYS A 337 0.97 -1.69 -18.37
C CYS A 337 0.12 -0.41 -18.41
N ASP A 338 0.57 0.62 -19.13
CA ASP A 338 -0.17 1.88 -19.25
C ASP A 338 -1.40 1.74 -20.17
N ALA A 339 -1.28 0.96 -21.24
CA ALA A 339 -2.43 0.59 -22.07
C ALA A 339 -3.47 -0.22 -21.27
N ALA A 340 -3.01 -1.19 -20.47
CA ALA A 340 -3.87 -1.95 -19.57
C ALA A 340 -4.61 -1.05 -18.58
N TRP A 341 -3.93 -0.05 -18.00
CA TRP A 341 -4.56 0.90 -17.10
C TRP A 341 -5.65 1.73 -17.79
N ARG A 342 -5.38 2.24 -19.00
CA ARG A 342 -6.37 2.97 -19.78
C ARG A 342 -7.63 2.15 -20.04
N VAL A 343 -7.49 0.86 -20.38
CA VAL A 343 -8.63 -0.06 -20.52
C VAL A 343 -9.44 -0.18 -19.23
N LEU A 344 -8.78 -0.37 -18.08
CA LEU A 344 -9.45 -0.43 -16.78
C LEU A 344 -10.16 0.88 -16.46
N ARG A 345 -9.47 2.02 -16.59
CA ARG A 345 -10.01 3.35 -16.32
C ARG A 345 -11.26 3.62 -17.15
N ASP A 346 -11.20 3.36 -18.45
CA ASP A 346 -12.30 3.65 -19.37
C ASP A 346 -13.52 2.74 -19.12
N ALA A 347 -13.30 1.53 -18.59
CA ALA A 347 -14.36 0.59 -18.23
C ALA A 347 -14.93 0.77 -16.82
N LEU A 348 -14.22 1.46 -15.92
CA LEU A 348 -14.60 1.61 -14.52
C LEU A 348 -15.98 2.26 -14.30
N PRO A 349 -16.43 3.26 -15.10
CA PRO A 349 -17.78 3.80 -14.97
C PRO A 349 -18.89 2.76 -15.16
N ALA A 350 -18.63 1.70 -15.94
CA ALA A 350 -19.54 0.59 -16.19
C ALA A 350 -19.42 -0.54 -15.15
N TRP A 351 -18.58 -0.38 -14.11
CA TRP A 351 -18.51 -1.33 -13.01
C TRP A 351 -19.82 -1.31 -12.19
N GLU A 352 -20.39 -2.50 -11.99
CA GLU A 352 -21.59 -2.72 -11.21
C GLU A 352 -21.22 -3.21 -9.81
N GLN A 353 -21.85 -2.61 -8.80
CA GLN A 353 -21.66 -3.01 -7.41
C GLN A 353 -22.33 -4.39 -7.17
N PRO A 354 -21.60 -5.40 -6.64
CA PRO A 354 -22.20 -6.66 -6.19
C PRO A 354 -23.25 -6.48 -5.08
N GLY A 355 -23.14 -5.39 -4.32
CA GLY A 355 -24.07 -4.99 -3.27
C GLY A 355 -23.64 -3.69 -2.60
N PRO A 356 -24.43 -3.14 -1.66
CA PRO A 356 -24.20 -1.82 -1.07
C PRO A 356 -22.91 -1.72 -0.24
N LEU A 357 -22.33 -2.86 0.16
CA LEU A 357 -21.13 -2.86 1.01
C LEU A 357 -19.83 -2.83 0.21
N LEU A 358 -19.91 -2.78 -1.12
CA LEU A 358 -18.74 -2.68 -1.98
C LEU A 358 -18.84 -1.42 -2.85
N VAL A 359 -17.87 -0.53 -2.71
CA VAL A 359 -17.81 0.74 -3.44
C VAL A 359 -16.63 0.83 -4.40
N VAL A 360 -15.77 -0.18 -4.46
CA VAL A 360 -14.62 -0.30 -5.38
C VAL A 360 -14.43 -1.76 -5.80
N PRO A 361 -13.85 -2.03 -6.99
CA PRO A 361 -13.49 -3.39 -7.41
C PRO A 361 -12.27 -3.91 -6.63
N LEU A 362 -12.48 -4.28 -5.36
CA LEU A 362 -11.42 -4.70 -4.42
C LEU A 362 -10.55 -5.82 -4.97
N GLY A 363 -11.14 -6.83 -5.61
CA GLY A 363 -10.45 -8.02 -6.10
C GLY A 363 -9.35 -7.73 -7.12
N LEU A 364 -9.38 -6.55 -7.76
CA LEU A 364 -8.29 -6.06 -8.63
C LEU A 364 -6.94 -6.02 -7.91
N LEU A 365 -6.93 -5.67 -6.61
CA LEU A 365 -5.71 -5.56 -5.80
C LEU A 365 -5.02 -6.91 -5.57
N ALA A 366 -5.78 -8.00 -5.64
CA ALA A 366 -5.27 -9.35 -5.42
C ALA A 366 -4.71 -10.00 -6.70
N ASP A 367 -5.03 -9.47 -7.88
CA ASP A 367 -4.46 -10.01 -9.13
C ASP A 367 -2.95 -9.70 -9.19
N PRO A 368 -2.09 -10.70 -9.40
CA PRO A 368 -0.65 -10.53 -9.35
C PRO A 368 -0.10 -9.72 -10.54
N VAL A 369 -0.84 -9.63 -11.65
CA VAL A 369 -0.49 -8.88 -12.85
C VAL A 369 -1.10 -7.47 -12.81
N LEU A 370 -2.37 -7.35 -12.42
CA LEU A 370 -3.08 -6.07 -12.40
C LEU A 370 -2.94 -5.29 -11.08
N GLY A 371 -2.88 -5.98 -9.94
CA GLY A 371 -2.77 -5.36 -8.63
C GLY A 371 -1.61 -4.37 -8.50
N PRO A 372 -0.39 -4.68 -9.02
CA PRO A 372 0.72 -3.72 -9.04
C PRO A 372 0.40 -2.43 -9.81
N LEU A 373 -0.48 -2.47 -10.82
CA LEU A 373 -0.85 -1.28 -11.60
C LEU A 373 -1.64 -0.26 -10.76
N VAL A 374 -2.26 -0.69 -9.66
CA VAL A 374 -2.95 0.22 -8.74
C VAL A 374 -1.91 0.87 -7.83
N THR A 375 -1.28 1.94 -8.32
CA THR A 375 -0.42 2.82 -7.51
C THR A 375 -1.29 3.74 -6.64
N PRO A 376 -0.75 4.47 -5.64
CA PRO A 376 -1.52 5.44 -4.87
C PRO A 376 -2.21 6.50 -5.75
N GLU A 377 -1.57 6.95 -6.83
CA GLU A 377 -2.12 7.93 -7.78
C GLU A 377 -3.30 7.33 -8.56
N ARG A 378 -3.09 6.14 -9.12
CA ARG A 378 -4.11 5.38 -9.83
C ARG A 378 -5.27 4.93 -8.92
N GLY A 379 -4.98 4.69 -7.65
CA GLY A 379 -5.99 4.40 -6.64
C GLY A 379 -6.86 5.60 -6.31
N ARG A 380 -6.28 6.82 -6.24
CA ARG A 380 -7.05 8.06 -6.17
C ARG A 380 -7.91 8.27 -7.41
N GLU A 381 -7.39 7.98 -8.60
CA GLU A 381 -8.15 8.04 -9.85
C GLU A 381 -9.36 7.08 -9.83
N VAL A 382 -9.19 5.83 -9.36
CA VAL A 382 -10.30 4.88 -9.17
C VAL A 382 -11.34 5.45 -8.21
N LEU A 383 -10.91 5.97 -7.06
CA LEU A 383 -11.80 6.54 -6.05
C LEU A 383 -12.55 7.78 -6.56
N ALA A 384 -11.89 8.60 -7.37
CA ALA A 384 -12.43 9.81 -7.98
C ALA A 384 -13.28 9.57 -9.23
N THR A 385 -13.22 8.37 -9.82
CA THR A 385 -14.03 8.01 -10.98
C THR A 385 -15.47 7.67 -10.58
N PRO A 386 -16.49 8.38 -11.11
CA PRO A 386 -17.89 8.04 -10.88
C PRO A 386 -18.23 6.66 -11.42
N ARG A 387 -18.99 5.86 -10.66
CA ARG A 387 -19.27 4.45 -10.96
C ARG A 387 -20.56 3.97 -10.31
N GLY A 388 -20.99 2.76 -10.65
CA GLY A 388 -22.21 2.17 -10.10
C GLY A 388 -23.48 2.95 -10.47
N GLY A 389 -23.50 3.54 -11.67
CA GLY A 389 -24.61 4.34 -12.18
C GLY A 389 -24.77 5.74 -11.56
N GLN A 390 -23.84 6.17 -10.71
CA GLN A 390 -23.88 7.49 -10.09
C GLN A 390 -23.22 8.56 -10.98
N PRO A 391 -23.80 9.77 -11.06
CA PRO A 391 -23.21 10.87 -11.82
C PRO A 391 -22.07 11.53 -11.04
N GLY A 392 -21.07 12.05 -11.74
CA GLY A 392 -20.00 12.85 -11.15
C GLY A 392 -19.04 13.38 -12.21
N PRO A 393 -18.12 14.30 -11.85
CA PRO A 393 -17.08 14.74 -12.77
C PRO A 393 -16.09 13.59 -13.02
N ALA A 394 -15.66 13.42 -14.26
CA ALA A 394 -14.54 12.54 -14.55
C ALA A 394 -13.25 13.16 -13.98
N PRO A 395 -12.41 12.41 -13.26
CA PRO A 395 -11.13 12.92 -12.78
C PRO A 395 -10.16 13.17 -13.92
N GLU A 396 -9.14 13.99 -13.66
CA GLU A 396 -8.02 14.11 -14.59
C GLU A 396 -7.26 12.77 -14.64
N PRO A 397 -6.98 12.24 -15.85
CA PRO A 397 -6.22 11.01 -15.99
C PRO A 397 -4.85 11.07 -15.33
N VAL A 398 -4.49 10.01 -14.61
CA VAL A 398 -3.11 9.86 -14.12
C VAL A 398 -2.18 9.66 -15.32
N PRO A 399 -1.04 10.38 -15.39
CA PRO A 399 -0.05 10.18 -16.45
C PRO A 399 0.46 8.75 -16.54
N ASP A 400 0.88 8.36 -17.74
CA ASP A 400 1.53 7.07 -17.99
C ASP A 400 2.79 6.92 -17.12
N LEU A 401 3.02 5.70 -16.58
CA LEU A 401 4.10 5.42 -15.63
C LEU A 401 5.43 5.16 -16.32
N ASP A 402 5.38 4.69 -17.57
CA ASP A 402 6.56 4.35 -18.36
C ASP A 402 7.12 5.59 -19.09
N PRO A 403 8.42 5.91 -18.87
CA PRO A 403 9.06 6.94 -19.66
C PRO A 403 9.27 6.47 -21.11
N PRO A 404 9.29 7.39 -22.08
CA PRO A 404 9.47 7.03 -23.48
C PRO A 404 10.87 6.45 -23.74
N GLY A 405 10.93 5.43 -24.60
CA GLY A 405 12.18 4.86 -25.13
C GLY A 405 13.01 4.09 -24.10
N LEU A 406 14.33 4.27 -24.16
CA LEU A 406 15.32 3.45 -23.43
C LEU A 406 16.18 4.23 -22.44
N ALA A 407 16.09 5.56 -22.42
CA ALA A 407 17.01 6.43 -21.67
C ALA A 407 17.05 6.12 -20.16
N TRP A 408 15.94 5.67 -19.59
CA TRP A 408 15.80 5.33 -18.18
C TRP A 408 16.73 4.20 -17.72
N LEU A 409 17.23 3.35 -18.64
CA LEU A 409 18.20 2.29 -18.32
C LEU A 409 19.56 2.86 -17.89
N ALA A 410 19.89 4.09 -18.29
CA ALA A 410 21.12 4.77 -17.90
C ALA A 410 20.95 5.66 -16.64
N GLU A 411 19.76 5.74 -16.05
CA GLU A 411 19.50 6.60 -14.89
C GLU A 411 19.96 5.95 -13.56
N PRO A 412 20.70 6.68 -12.69
CA PRO A 412 21.31 6.09 -11.49
C PRO A 412 20.32 5.70 -10.39
N GLU A 413 19.19 6.40 -10.23
CA GLU A 413 18.33 6.25 -9.05
C GLU A 413 17.38 5.04 -9.11
N GLY A 414 17.02 4.57 -10.31
CA GLY A 414 16.06 3.47 -10.50
C GLY A 414 16.68 2.16 -11.01
N PHE A 415 17.56 2.24 -12.01
CA PHE A 415 18.05 1.05 -12.72
C PHE A 415 19.22 0.38 -11.99
N ARG A 416 20.29 1.10 -11.66
CA ARG A 416 21.51 0.53 -11.03
C ARG A 416 21.22 -0.20 -9.70
N ARG A 417 20.29 0.32 -8.90
CA ARG A 417 19.87 -0.32 -7.63
C ARG A 417 19.10 -1.62 -7.85
N SER A 418 18.32 -1.69 -8.93
CA SER A 418 17.43 -2.83 -9.19
C SER A 418 18.14 -3.94 -9.96
N PHE A 419 19.03 -3.60 -10.89
CA PHE A 419 19.57 -4.50 -11.91
C PHE A 419 21.11 -4.66 -11.87
N GLY A 420 21.80 -4.12 -10.86
CA GLY A 420 23.27 -4.23 -10.75
C GLY A 420 24.07 -3.47 -11.83
N GLY A 421 23.39 -2.81 -12.77
CA GLY A 421 23.97 -1.90 -13.77
C GLY A 421 24.18 -2.50 -15.16
N ALA A 422 24.34 -3.82 -15.28
CA ALA A 422 24.51 -4.51 -16.56
C ALA A 422 23.18 -5.10 -17.06
N TYR A 423 22.98 -5.11 -18.38
CA TYR A 423 21.83 -5.77 -18.99
C TYR A 423 22.11 -6.16 -20.43
N ARG A 424 21.29 -7.07 -20.94
CA ARG A 424 21.21 -7.42 -22.35
C ARG A 424 19.76 -7.54 -22.79
N CYS A 425 19.50 -7.20 -24.03
CA CYS A 425 18.17 -7.24 -24.59
C CYS A 425 18.19 -7.59 -26.07
N VAL A 426 17.18 -8.34 -26.50
CA VAL A 426 16.88 -8.65 -27.90
C VAL A 426 15.53 -8.04 -28.22
N TRP A 427 15.42 -7.35 -29.34
CA TRP A 427 14.14 -6.95 -29.94
C TRP A 427 13.97 -7.66 -31.27
N VAL A 428 12.76 -8.13 -31.56
CA VAL A 428 12.39 -8.76 -32.85
C VAL A 428 11.10 -8.13 -33.36
N GLU A 429 11.13 -7.64 -34.58
CA GLU A 429 10.03 -6.93 -35.23
C GLU A 429 9.01 -7.93 -35.81
N GLY A 430 7.71 -7.65 -35.66
CA GLY A 430 6.65 -8.38 -36.35
C GLY A 430 6.36 -9.79 -35.83
N ILE A 431 7.06 -10.24 -34.79
CA ILE A 431 6.88 -11.54 -34.14
C ILE A 431 6.24 -11.33 -32.76
N GLY A 432 5.29 -12.19 -32.39
CA GLY A 432 4.69 -12.18 -31.05
C GLY A 432 5.66 -12.70 -29.97
N PRO A 433 5.59 -12.18 -28.73
CA PRO A 433 6.51 -12.55 -27.66
C PRO A 433 6.50 -14.04 -27.32
N GLU A 434 5.36 -14.72 -27.51
CA GLU A 434 5.20 -16.16 -27.32
C GLU A 434 6.07 -17.01 -28.26
N ARG A 435 6.54 -16.45 -29.38
CA ARG A 435 7.37 -17.14 -30.37
C ARG A 435 8.87 -16.91 -30.20
N LEU A 436 9.28 -16.01 -29.30
CA LEU A 436 10.70 -15.77 -29.04
C LEU A 436 11.50 -17.00 -28.57
N PRO A 437 10.92 -17.94 -27.79
CA PRO A 437 11.61 -19.20 -27.48
C PRO A 437 11.97 -20.02 -28.73
N GLU A 438 11.17 -19.98 -29.80
CA GLU A 438 11.48 -20.68 -31.06
C GLU A 438 12.74 -20.12 -31.73
N LEU A 439 13.01 -18.83 -31.52
CA LEU A 439 14.10 -18.10 -32.17
C LEU A 439 15.38 -18.14 -31.34
N ILE A 440 15.30 -17.94 -30.02
CA ILE A 440 16.49 -17.78 -29.16
C ILE A 440 16.45 -18.65 -27.89
N GLY A 441 15.39 -19.44 -27.68
CA GLY A 441 15.24 -20.33 -26.52
C GLY A 441 16.07 -21.60 -26.64
N GLU A 442 16.50 -22.15 -25.51
CA GLU A 442 17.11 -23.49 -25.45
C GLU A 442 16.14 -24.58 -25.93
N GLU A 443 16.64 -25.80 -26.17
CA GLU A 443 15.80 -26.89 -26.66
C GLU A 443 14.64 -27.16 -25.69
N GLY A 444 13.40 -27.13 -26.21
CA GLY A 444 12.19 -27.30 -25.39
C GLY A 444 11.77 -26.06 -24.59
N ALA A 445 12.42 -24.91 -24.76
CA ALA A 445 12.04 -23.68 -24.09
C ALA A 445 10.62 -23.23 -24.46
N ALA A 446 9.85 -22.88 -23.45
CA ALA A 446 8.53 -22.28 -23.58
C ALA A 446 8.41 -21.07 -22.64
N VAL A 447 7.53 -20.14 -22.99
CA VAL A 447 7.23 -19.01 -22.09
C VAL A 447 6.55 -19.50 -20.82
N SER A 448 7.05 -19.06 -19.67
CA SER A 448 6.47 -19.35 -18.36
C SER A 448 5.20 -18.51 -18.09
N GLY A 449 4.55 -18.74 -16.95
CA GLY A 449 3.53 -17.82 -16.44
C GLY A 449 4.15 -16.48 -16.00
N PRO A 450 3.36 -15.39 -15.87
CA PRO A 450 3.88 -14.10 -15.42
C PRO A 450 4.49 -14.16 -14.02
N VAL A 451 5.78 -13.85 -13.94
CA VAL A 451 6.59 -13.90 -12.72
C VAL A 451 7.32 -12.57 -12.55
N ARG A 452 7.78 -12.28 -11.33
CA ARG A 452 8.64 -11.11 -11.12
C ARG A 452 10.03 -11.43 -11.68
N PRO A 453 10.54 -10.66 -12.65
CA PRO A 453 11.84 -10.97 -13.27
C PRO A 453 12.99 -11.08 -12.26
N SER A 454 12.97 -10.26 -11.20
CA SER A 454 13.96 -10.29 -10.11
C SER A 454 13.98 -11.60 -9.33
N ASP A 455 12.81 -12.20 -9.11
CA ASP A 455 12.67 -13.39 -8.27
C ASP A 455 13.20 -14.61 -9.03
N VAL A 456 12.86 -14.71 -10.33
CA VAL A 456 13.36 -15.77 -11.21
C VAL A 456 14.87 -15.70 -11.34
N ALA A 457 15.43 -14.52 -11.64
CA ALA A 457 16.86 -14.36 -11.82
C ALA A 457 17.67 -14.71 -10.56
N ARG A 458 17.12 -14.48 -9.36
CA ARG A 458 17.73 -14.89 -8.09
C ARG A 458 17.71 -16.40 -7.86
N SER A 459 16.66 -17.07 -8.35
CA SER A 459 16.49 -18.52 -8.25
C SER A 459 17.12 -19.30 -9.41
N ALA A 460 17.56 -18.62 -10.46
CA ALA A 460 18.11 -19.25 -11.66
C ALA A 460 19.40 -20.01 -11.32
N ARG A 461 19.41 -21.30 -11.69
CA ARG A 461 20.57 -22.17 -11.52
C ARG A 461 21.74 -21.67 -12.37
N ARG A 462 22.93 -21.64 -11.77
CA ARG A 462 24.18 -21.31 -12.45
C ARG A 462 24.67 -22.49 -13.31
N PRO A 463 25.58 -22.29 -14.27
CA PRO A 463 26.09 -23.39 -15.11
C PRO A 463 26.59 -24.59 -14.31
N HIS A 464 27.40 -24.37 -13.27
CA HIS A 464 27.89 -25.43 -12.37
C HIS A 464 26.81 -26.16 -11.55
N GLU A 465 25.58 -25.65 -11.51
CA GLU A 465 24.43 -26.28 -10.84
C GLU A 465 23.53 -27.05 -11.84
N ARG A 466 23.87 -27.02 -13.14
CA ARG A 466 23.13 -27.63 -14.25
C ARG A 466 23.97 -28.69 -15.00
N GLU A 467 24.98 -29.27 -14.34
CA GLU A 467 25.79 -30.36 -14.93
C GLU A 467 24.93 -31.59 -15.28
N ASP A 468 23.88 -31.84 -14.50
CA ASP A 468 22.87 -32.87 -14.72
C ASP A 468 22.05 -32.65 -16.01
N GLU A 469 21.98 -31.41 -16.48
CA GLU A 469 21.30 -31.01 -17.71
C GLU A 469 22.26 -30.92 -18.91
N GLY A 470 23.54 -31.28 -18.72
CA GLY A 470 24.57 -31.21 -19.76
C GLY A 470 25.01 -29.77 -20.11
N VAL A 471 24.79 -28.81 -19.21
CA VAL A 471 25.23 -27.42 -19.40
C VAL A 471 26.72 -27.30 -19.06
N GLU A 472 27.51 -26.86 -20.04
CA GLU A 472 28.94 -26.65 -19.86
C GLU A 472 29.23 -25.34 -19.10
N LEU A 473 30.34 -25.29 -18.34
CA LEU A 473 30.68 -24.14 -17.49
C LEU A 473 30.87 -22.81 -18.25
N TRP A 474 31.19 -22.87 -19.54
CA TRP A 474 31.36 -21.70 -20.40
C TRP A 474 30.04 -21.18 -20.98
N GLU A 475 28.96 -21.95 -20.92
CA GLU A 475 27.68 -21.57 -21.48
C GLU A 475 26.99 -20.46 -20.68
N ASP A 476 26.50 -19.46 -21.41
CA ASP A 476 25.73 -18.34 -20.86
C ASP A 476 24.28 -18.41 -21.35
N ARG A 477 23.50 -19.26 -20.67
CA ARG A 477 22.06 -19.42 -20.91
C ARG A 477 21.26 -18.46 -20.03
N ALA A 478 20.93 -17.31 -20.61
CA ALA A 478 20.21 -16.25 -19.93
C ALA A 478 18.77 -16.66 -19.58
N VAL A 479 18.28 -16.27 -18.40
CA VAL A 479 16.83 -16.27 -18.14
C VAL A 479 16.31 -14.87 -18.43
N VAL A 480 15.52 -14.74 -19.49
CA VAL A 480 15.05 -13.45 -20.01
C VAL A 480 13.58 -13.25 -19.68
N ALA A 481 13.20 -12.03 -19.29
CA ALA A 481 11.82 -11.58 -19.25
C ALA A 481 11.36 -11.19 -20.66
N VAL A 482 10.15 -11.58 -21.04
CA VAL A 482 9.66 -11.43 -22.41
C VAL A 482 8.36 -10.63 -22.47
N GLY A 483 8.23 -9.75 -23.46
CA GLY A 483 7.07 -8.87 -23.61
C GLY A 483 7.00 -8.15 -24.96
N ARG A 484 6.06 -7.22 -25.06
CA ARG A 484 5.90 -6.29 -26.19
C ARG A 484 6.42 -4.92 -25.81
N ALA A 485 7.10 -4.31 -26.75
CA ALA A 485 7.46 -2.89 -26.74
C ALA A 485 6.60 -2.13 -27.76
N ASP A 486 6.82 -0.82 -27.88
CA ASP A 486 6.15 -0.03 -28.91
C ASP A 486 6.55 -0.52 -30.31
N GLY A 487 5.78 -0.15 -31.34
CA GLY A 487 6.24 -0.31 -32.73
C GLY A 487 6.38 -1.74 -33.25
N ALA A 488 5.45 -2.64 -32.90
CA ALA A 488 5.45 -4.06 -33.33
C ALA A 488 6.69 -4.87 -32.90
N TRP A 489 7.45 -4.35 -31.93
CA TRP A 489 8.61 -5.02 -31.35
C TRP A 489 8.20 -5.95 -30.21
N SER A 490 8.70 -7.18 -30.23
CA SER A 490 8.76 -8.03 -29.05
C SER A 490 10.17 -8.01 -28.48
N PHE A 491 10.29 -8.05 -27.15
CA PHE A 491 11.59 -8.00 -26.47
C PHE A 491 11.84 -9.22 -25.59
N ALA A 492 13.11 -9.59 -25.45
CA ALA A 492 13.62 -10.46 -24.40
C ALA A 492 14.71 -9.71 -23.63
N PHE A 493 14.55 -9.56 -22.31
CA PHE A 493 15.39 -8.72 -21.47
C PHE A 493 15.97 -9.50 -20.28
N ASP A 494 17.28 -9.41 -20.08
CA ASP A 494 17.98 -9.85 -18.88
C ASP A 494 18.74 -8.66 -18.27
N GLY A 495 18.33 -8.25 -17.08
CA GLY A 495 19.03 -7.20 -16.31
C GLY A 495 19.34 -7.64 -14.87
N TYR A 496 19.15 -8.91 -14.53
CA TYR A 496 19.38 -9.41 -13.16
C TYR A 496 20.46 -10.50 -13.13
N GLY A 497 20.95 -10.93 -14.29
CA GLY A 497 22.10 -11.81 -14.42
C GLY A 497 23.40 -11.17 -13.91
N LEU A 498 24.23 -12.00 -13.27
CA LEU A 498 25.62 -11.67 -12.90
C LEU A 498 26.57 -12.21 -13.99
N HIS A 499 26.37 -11.77 -15.23
CA HIS A 499 27.15 -12.23 -16.38
C HIS A 499 27.88 -11.05 -17.01
N HIS A 500 29.13 -11.31 -17.38
CA HIS A 500 30.02 -10.32 -17.95
C HIS A 500 30.27 -10.67 -19.40
N MET A 501 30.31 -9.66 -20.25
CA MET A 501 30.66 -9.88 -21.63
C MET A 501 32.11 -10.39 -21.67
N SER A 502 32.36 -11.44 -22.45
CA SER A 502 33.70 -12.02 -22.63
C SER A 502 34.04 -12.14 -24.12
N GLN A 503 35.29 -12.51 -24.44
CA GLN A 503 35.70 -12.81 -25.82
C GLN A 503 34.99 -14.04 -26.43
N LEU A 504 34.30 -14.82 -25.59
CA LEU A 504 33.45 -15.92 -26.03
C LEU A 504 32.06 -15.44 -26.47
N PHE A 505 31.74 -14.16 -26.29
CA PHE A 505 30.43 -13.61 -26.64
C PHE A 505 30.11 -13.88 -28.12
N ARG A 506 28.89 -14.37 -28.34
CA ARG A 506 28.28 -14.60 -29.64
C ARG A 506 26.90 -13.96 -29.61
N SER A 507 26.69 -12.94 -30.43
CA SER A 507 25.38 -12.32 -30.56
C SER A 507 24.34 -13.32 -31.08
N PRO A 508 23.14 -13.41 -30.45
CA PRO A 508 22.02 -14.19 -30.97
C PRO A 508 21.28 -13.49 -32.12
N VAL A 509 21.74 -12.33 -32.61
CA VAL A 509 20.98 -11.48 -33.54
C VAL A 509 20.58 -12.21 -34.83
N ALA A 510 21.46 -13.04 -35.40
CA ALA A 510 21.17 -13.79 -36.62
C ALA A 510 20.03 -14.78 -36.39
N ASP A 511 20.12 -15.56 -35.32
CA ASP A 511 19.09 -16.52 -34.91
C ASP A 511 17.75 -15.81 -34.59
N ALA A 512 17.81 -14.67 -33.88
CA ALA A 512 16.65 -13.84 -33.56
C ALA A 512 15.97 -13.24 -34.81
N SER A 513 16.76 -12.91 -35.84
CA SER A 513 16.26 -12.29 -37.07
C SER A 513 15.66 -13.27 -38.09
N ALA A 514 15.61 -14.57 -37.80
CA ALA A 514 15.03 -15.54 -38.71
C ALA A 514 13.54 -15.26 -39.04
N GLY A 515 12.84 -14.54 -38.16
CA GLY A 515 11.43 -14.16 -38.31
C GLY A 515 11.16 -12.70 -38.73
N GLY A 516 12.20 -11.89 -38.93
CA GLY A 516 12.09 -10.46 -39.20
C GLY A 516 13.34 -9.69 -38.74
N ARG A 517 13.27 -8.36 -38.67
CA ARG A 517 14.39 -7.57 -38.17
C ARG A 517 14.62 -7.82 -36.68
N ALA A 518 15.87 -8.01 -36.28
CA ALA A 518 16.25 -8.13 -34.87
C ALA A 518 17.37 -7.15 -34.48
N VAL A 519 17.34 -6.71 -33.22
CA VAL A 519 18.35 -5.85 -32.61
C VAL A 519 18.79 -6.49 -31.29
N VAL A 520 20.09 -6.58 -31.06
CA VAL A 520 20.66 -7.03 -29.79
C VAL A 520 21.48 -5.90 -29.18
N VAL A 521 21.24 -5.61 -27.91
CA VAL A 521 22.05 -4.68 -27.11
C VAL A 521 22.57 -5.42 -25.89
N TRP A 522 23.86 -5.23 -25.58
CA TRP A 522 24.45 -5.59 -24.29
C TRP A 522 25.13 -4.36 -23.73
N CYS A 523 24.82 -4.01 -22.48
CA CYS A 523 25.44 -2.90 -21.76
C CYS A 523 26.05 -3.42 -20.45
N GLU A 524 27.33 -3.14 -20.23
CA GLU A 524 28.04 -3.44 -18.99
C GLU A 524 28.80 -2.18 -18.54
N PRO A 525 28.33 -1.46 -17.51
CA PRO A 525 29.04 -0.30 -17.00
C PRO A 525 30.31 -0.74 -16.26
N GLY A 526 31.41 -0.04 -16.52
CA GLY A 526 32.71 -0.21 -15.91
C GLY A 526 32.70 0.16 -14.43
N GLN A 527 33.66 -0.39 -13.69
CA GLN A 527 33.82 -0.11 -12.26
C GLN A 527 34.87 0.98 -12.03
N ALA A 528 34.50 2.02 -11.28
CA ALA A 528 35.37 3.17 -11.01
C ALA A 528 36.53 2.88 -10.01
N SER A 529 36.62 1.68 -9.44
CA SER A 529 37.68 1.29 -8.50
C SER A 529 39.02 1.04 -9.20
N ALA A 530 40.14 1.20 -8.49
CA ALA A 530 41.46 0.83 -9.01
C ALA A 530 41.51 -0.67 -9.35
N GLY A 531 41.75 -1.00 -10.63
CA GLY A 531 41.64 -2.38 -11.15
C GLY A 531 40.22 -2.80 -11.54
N GLY A 532 39.26 -1.86 -11.57
CA GLY A 532 37.90 -2.07 -12.04
C GLY A 532 37.85 -2.38 -13.54
N ARG A 533 36.81 -3.10 -13.94
CA ARG A 533 36.62 -3.54 -15.33
C ARG A 533 36.24 -2.36 -16.24
N PRO A 534 36.69 -2.37 -17.51
CA PRO A 534 36.31 -1.34 -18.48
C PRO A 534 34.80 -1.42 -18.81
N ASP A 535 34.22 -0.29 -19.21
CA ASP A 535 32.88 -0.24 -19.81
C ASP A 535 32.84 -1.13 -21.06
N ALA A 536 31.72 -1.83 -21.26
CA ALA A 536 31.50 -2.62 -22.46
C ALA A 536 30.10 -2.40 -23.02
N PHE A 537 30.00 -2.27 -24.34
CA PHE A 537 28.72 -2.05 -25.02
C PHE A 537 28.71 -2.78 -26.36
N HIS A 538 27.65 -3.54 -26.63
CA HIS A 538 27.45 -4.22 -27.90
C HIS A 538 26.13 -3.78 -28.53
N LEU A 539 26.16 -3.58 -29.84
CA LEU A 539 24.99 -3.45 -30.70
C LEU A 539 25.17 -4.37 -31.90
N SER A 540 24.16 -5.17 -32.23
CA SER A 540 24.07 -5.84 -33.53
C SER A 540 22.66 -5.80 -34.07
N VAL A 541 22.54 -5.68 -35.39
CA VAL A 541 21.27 -5.63 -36.11
C VAL A 541 21.32 -6.60 -37.28
N ALA A 542 20.29 -7.43 -37.40
CA ALA A 542 20.14 -8.41 -38.47
C ALA A 542 18.73 -8.39 -39.03
N ASP A 543 18.58 -8.88 -40.25
CA ASP A 543 17.29 -9.09 -40.90
C ASP A 543 17.32 -10.39 -41.70
N GLY A 544 16.29 -11.22 -41.57
CA GLY A 544 16.18 -12.48 -42.29
C GLY A 544 17.31 -13.49 -42.03
N GLY A 545 17.97 -13.44 -40.88
CA GLY A 545 19.10 -14.32 -40.53
C GLY A 545 20.48 -13.76 -40.88
N GLU A 546 20.56 -12.61 -41.56
CA GLU A 546 21.82 -12.00 -41.98
C GLU A 546 22.13 -10.74 -41.16
N GLU A 547 23.33 -10.67 -40.57
CA GLU A 547 23.80 -9.49 -39.84
C GLU A 547 24.03 -8.32 -40.82
N LEU A 548 23.33 -7.22 -40.60
CA LEU A 548 23.44 -5.99 -41.39
C LEU A 548 24.62 -5.14 -40.94
N TYR A 549 24.73 -4.95 -39.62
CA TYR A 549 25.82 -4.23 -38.97
C TYR A 549 25.90 -4.55 -37.48
N ALA A 550 27.10 -4.46 -36.92
CA ALA A 550 27.33 -4.56 -35.50
C ALA A 550 28.54 -3.76 -35.06
N PHE A 551 28.60 -3.43 -33.77
CA PHE A 551 29.84 -3.03 -33.11
C PHE A 551 29.90 -3.53 -31.67
N THR A 552 31.11 -3.73 -31.18
CA THR A 552 31.39 -4.08 -29.78
C THR A 552 32.49 -3.16 -29.25
N LEU A 553 32.19 -2.47 -28.16
CA LEU A 553 33.09 -1.61 -27.41
C LEU A 553 33.63 -2.38 -26.19
N TRP A 554 34.96 -2.38 -26.02
CA TRP A 554 35.67 -2.87 -24.84
C TRP A 554 36.61 -1.77 -24.32
N GLY A 555 36.15 -1.00 -23.34
CA GLY A 555 36.86 0.20 -22.90
C GLY A 555 36.98 1.22 -24.02
N ALA A 556 38.18 1.35 -24.61
CA ALA A 556 38.43 2.24 -25.76
C ALA A 556 38.52 1.51 -27.10
N GLU A 557 38.53 0.17 -27.10
CA GLU A 557 38.62 -0.63 -28.33
C GLU A 557 37.23 -0.83 -28.93
N VAL A 558 37.11 -0.69 -30.25
CA VAL A 558 35.84 -0.85 -30.97
C VAL A 558 36.04 -1.79 -32.15
N GLU A 559 35.36 -2.94 -32.10
CA GLU A 559 35.20 -3.85 -33.23
C GLU A 559 33.93 -3.49 -34.02
N ARG A 560 33.98 -3.52 -35.34
CA ARG A 560 32.86 -3.11 -36.23
C ARG A 560 32.65 -4.13 -37.34
N SER A 561 31.40 -4.33 -37.73
CA SER A 561 30.99 -5.08 -38.92
C SER A 561 29.86 -4.35 -39.66
N GLY A 562 29.79 -4.50 -40.98
CA GLY A 562 28.72 -3.93 -41.81
C GLY A 562 28.73 -2.39 -41.90
N ALA A 563 27.65 -1.84 -42.45
CA ALA A 563 27.48 -0.40 -42.66
C ALA A 563 26.64 0.21 -41.53
N ILE A 564 27.30 0.66 -40.46
CA ILE A 564 26.65 1.26 -39.29
C ILE A 564 26.07 2.64 -39.66
N PRO A 565 24.77 2.91 -39.40
CA PRO A 565 24.17 4.23 -39.62
C PRO A 565 24.90 5.35 -38.86
N GLU A 566 24.98 6.54 -39.44
CA GLU A 566 25.71 7.69 -38.89
C GLU A 566 25.25 8.07 -37.48
N ALA A 567 23.95 7.95 -37.18
CA ALA A 567 23.39 8.23 -35.86
C ALA A 567 23.77 7.18 -34.80
N LEU A 568 24.18 5.98 -35.23
CA LEU A 568 24.60 4.86 -34.37
C LEU A 568 26.12 4.64 -34.39
N ASP A 569 26.88 5.58 -34.94
CA ASP A 569 28.34 5.51 -35.04
C ASP A 569 28.99 5.50 -33.62
N PRO A 570 29.74 4.44 -33.24
CA PRO A 570 30.34 4.34 -31.92
C PRO A 570 31.27 5.53 -31.59
N ASP A 571 31.96 6.11 -32.56
CA ASP A 571 32.87 7.25 -32.32
C ASP A 571 32.11 8.54 -31.94
N ARG A 572 30.84 8.64 -32.34
CA ARG A 572 29.95 9.76 -31.97
C ARG A 572 29.24 9.52 -30.65
N LEU A 573 28.87 8.26 -30.40
CA LEU A 573 28.14 7.83 -29.22
C LEU A 573 29.04 7.78 -27.98
N PHE A 574 30.29 7.35 -28.12
CA PHE A 574 31.26 7.14 -27.03
C PHE A 574 32.51 7.99 -27.29
N ARG A 575 32.55 9.23 -26.81
CA ARG A 575 33.64 10.17 -27.12
C ARG A 575 34.74 10.07 -26.08
N PRO A 576 36.00 10.38 -26.45
CA PRO A 576 37.09 10.43 -25.49
C PRO A 576 36.80 11.42 -24.36
N GLY A 577 36.86 10.95 -23.12
CA GLY A 577 36.67 11.77 -21.91
C GLY A 577 35.25 11.81 -21.36
N ASP A 578 34.27 11.20 -22.01
CA ASP A 578 32.96 10.97 -21.38
C ASP A 578 33.07 9.96 -20.23
N SER A 579 32.20 10.09 -19.25
CA SER A 579 31.89 8.97 -18.37
C SER A 579 31.17 7.88 -19.16
N GLY A 580 31.38 6.59 -18.83
CA GLY A 580 30.68 5.49 -19.48
C GLY A 580 29.16 5.64 -19.49
N GLN A 581 28.60 6.31 -18.47
CA GLN A 581 27.18 6.61 -18.36
C GLN A 581 26.66 7.59 -19.43
N GLU A 582 27.43 8.62 -19.80
CA GLU A 582 27.04 9.59 -20.82
C GLU A 582 27.02 8.95 -22.21
N GLY A 583 28.00 8.08 -22.49
CA GLY A 583 28.03 7.28 -23.72
C GLY A 583 26.81 6.36 -23.83
N HIS A 584 26.52 5.60 -22.78
CA HIS A 584 25.34 4.72 -22.74
C HIS A 584 24.03 5.49 -22.93
N LEU A 585 23.86 6.64 -22.27
CA LEU A 585 22.65 7.45 -22.41
C LEU A 585 22.46 7.95 -23.86
N ARG A 586 23.54 8.39 -24.53
CA ARG A 586 23.47 8.82 -25.93
C ARG A 586 23.14 7.65 -26.86
N ALA A 587 23.77 6.49 -26.66
CA ALA A 587 23.48 5.28 -27.43
C ALA A 587 22.01 4.88 -27.31
N LEU A 588 21.44 4.88 -26.09
CA LEU A 588 20.04 4.51 -25.86
C LEU A 588 19.04 5.51 -26.48
N LYS A 589 19.36 6.80 -26.46
CA LYS A 589 18.56 7.82 -27.16
C LYS A 589 18.61 7.65 -28.67
N ALA A 590 19.79 7.36 -29.22
CA ALA A 590 19.95 7.11 -30.65
C ALA A 590 19.21 5.85 -31.10
N LEU A 591 19.26 4.76 -30.32
CA LEU A 591 18.50 3.54 -30.59
C LEU A 591 16.99 3.78 -30.61
N HIS A 592 16.47 4.57 -29.66
CA HIS A 592 15.07 4.97 -29.68
C HIS A 592 14.73 5.84 -30.91
N GLY A 593 15.57 6.83 -31.22
CA GLY A 593 15.33 7.75 -32.34
C GLY A 593 15.39 7.10 -33.72
N GLU A 594 16.37 6.21 -33.94
CA GLU A 594 16.63 5.59 -35.25
C GLU A 594 15.79 4.33 -35.48
N LEU A 595 15.55 3.55 -34.43
CA LEU A 595 14.93 2.22 -34.53
C LEU A 595 13.57 2.13 -33.83
N GLY A 596 13.13 3.18 -33.13
CA GLY A 596 11.87 3.19 -32.40
C GLY A 596 11.84 2.28 -31.17
N LEU A 597 13.01 1.81 -30.69
CA LEU A 597 13.07 0.85 -29.60
C LEU A 597 12.61 1.46 -28.26
N SER A 598 11.89 0.67 -27.48
CA SER A 598 11.45 1.01 -26.12
C SER A 598 11.41 -0.23 -25.23
N LEU A 599 11.32 -0.02 -23.91
CA LEU A 599 11.10 -1.08 -22.92
C LEU A 599 10.17 -0.59 -21.80
N PRO A 600 9.22 -1.43 -21.34
CA PRO A 600 8.30 -1.07 -20.27
C PRO A 600 9.00 -1.12 -18.91
N ARG A 601 9.41 0.04 -18.40
CA ARG A 601 10.11 0.18 -17.11
C ARG A 601 9.31 -0.44 -15.98
N PHE A 602 8.00 -0.16 -15.92
CA PHE A 602 7.12 -0.59 -14.86
C PHE A 602 7.00 -2.12 -14.85
N ALA A 603 6.76 -2.73 -16.01
CA ALA A 603 6.64 -4.18 -16.13
C ALA A 603 7.92 -4.91 -15.70
N LEU A 604 9.09 -4.35 -16.07
CA LEU A 604 10.40 -4.91 -15.73
C LEU A 604 10.79 -4.73 -14.26
N THR A 605 10.37 -3.64 -13.62
CA THR A 605 10.81 -3.28 -12.25
C THR A 605 9.82 -3.64 -11.14
N ARG A 606 8.51 -3.51 -11.41
CA ARG A 606 7.43 -3.66 -10.42
C ARG A 606 6.35 -4.65 -10.84
N GLY A 607 6.26 -4.93 -12.14
CA GLY A 607 5.27 -5.83 -12.72
C GLY A 607 5.68 -7.30 -12.70
N ARG A 608 4.99 -8.06 -13.56
CA ARG A 608 5.26 -9.48 -13.80
C ARG A 608 5.23 -9.75 -15.29
N LEU A 609 6.22 -10.47 -15.78
CA LEU A 609 6.37 -10.86 -17.18
C LEU A 609 6.64 -12.36 -17.26
N PRO A 610 6.19 -13.05 -18.32
CA PRO A 610 6.68 -14.36 -18.66
C PRO A 610 8.21 -14.35 -18.82
N THR A 611 8.81 -15.52 -18.62
CA THR A 611 10.25 -15.74 -18.79
C THR A 611 10.53 -17.01 -19.57
N PHE A 612 11.72 -17.12 -20.14
CA PHE A 612 12.25 -18.40 -20.65
C PHE A 612 13.79 -18.37 -20.61
N THR A 613 14.40 -19.55 -20.78
CA THR A 613 15.86 -19.70 -20.83
C THR A 613 16.34 -19.67 -22.29
N THR A 614 17.33 -18.84 -22.59
CA THR A 614 17.89 -18.73 -23.94
C THR A 614 18.92 -19.83 -24.22
N ARG A 615 19.24 -20.05 -25.51
CA ARG A 615 20.49 -20.69 -25.91
C ARG A 615 21.69 -19.89 -25.38
N SER A 616 22.86 -20.51 -25.39
CA SER A 616 24.08 -19.87 -24.94
C SER A 616 24.42 -18.64 -25.78
N TRP A 617 24.66 -17.50 -25.11
CA TRP A 617 25.18 -16.27 -25.70
C TRP A 617 26.71 -16.29 -25.82
N THR A 618 27.34 -17.39 -25.42
CA THR A 618 28.76 -17.64 -25.60
C THR A 618 28.97 -18.83 -26.53
N ARG A 619 30.07 -18.81 -27.29
CA ARG A 619 30.57 -19.97 -28.04
C ARG A 619 31.52 -20.80 -27.18
N ALA A 620 31.71 -22.07 -27.56
CA ALA A 620 32.76 -22.89 -26.99
C ALA A 620 34.16 -22.24 -27.16
N PRO A 621 35.04 -22.34 -26.15
CA PRO A 621 36.44 -21.98 -26.29
C PRO A 621 37.10 -22.76 -27.43
N ARG A 622 37.94 -22.10 -28.22
CA ARG A 622 38.72 -22.77 -29.28
C ARG A 622 39.97 -23.41 -28.68
N GLU A 623 40.56 -24.34 -29.41
CA GLU A 623 41.85 -24.94 -29.02
C GLU A 623 42.91 -23.83 -28.84
N GLY A 624 43.49 -23.75 -27.63
CA GLY A 624 44.47 -22.71 -27.25
C GLY A 624 43.88 -21.46 -26.57
N GLU A 625 42.55 -21.33 -26.47
CA GLU A 625 41.89 -20.23 -25.77
C GLU A 625 41.64 -20.59 -24.29
N GLY A 626 42.12 -19.75 -23.37
CA GLY A 626 41.95 -19.97 -21.93
C GLY A 626 40.56 -19.57 -21.44
N PHE A 627 39.89 -20.46 -20.71
CA PHE A 627 38.65 -20.19 -20.00
C PHE A 627 38.82 -20.47 -18.50
N ALA A 628 38.29 -19.59 -17.64
CA ALA A 628 38.34 -19.74 -16.19
C ALA A 628 36.95 -19.48 -15.59
N TYR A 629 36.53 -20.35 -14.67
CA TYR A 629 35.28 -20.24 -13.93
C TYR A 629 35.56 -20.25 -12.43
N LEU A 630 34.88 -19.39 -11.67
CA LEU A 630 35.00 -19.30 -10.22
C LEU A 630 33.67 -19.72 -9.57
N ALA A 631 33.68 -20.80 -8.79
CA ALA A 631 32.56 -21.25 -7.97
C ALA A 631 32.89 -21.07 -6.49
N PHE A 632 31.95 -20.53 -5.70
CA PHE A 632 32.08 -20.42 -4.26
C PHE A 632 31.14 -21.42 -3.58
N HIS A 633 31.69 -22.47 -2.96
CA HIS A 633 30.91 -23.40 -2.17
C HIS A 633 30.84 -22.92 -0.71
N ARG A 634 29.62 -22.63 -0.22
CA ARG A 634 29.37 -22.47 1.22
C ARG A 634 29.26 -23.85 1.86
N THR A 635 30.31 -24.31 2.52
CA THR A 635 30.23 -25.43 3.46
C THR A 635 29.50 -24.95 4.72
N ARG A 636 28.31 -25.49 4.99
CA ARG A 636 27.65 -25.37 6.30
C ARG A 636 28.46 -26.18 7.31
N GLY A 637 29.10 -25.50 8.26
CA GLY A 637 29.64 -26.09 9.48
C GLY A 637 28.59 -26.17 10.57
#